data_AF-A0A383VWN3-F1
#
_entry.id   AF-A0A383VWN3-F1
#
_cell.length_a   1.000
_cell.length_b   1.000
_cell.length_c   1.000
_cell.angle_alpha   90.00
_cell.angle_beta   90.00
_cell.angle_gamma   90.00
#
_symmetry.space_group_name_H-M   'P 1'
#
loop_
_entity.id
_entity.type
_entity.pdbx_description
1 polymer ?
#
loop_
_entity_poly.entity_id
_entity_poly.type
_entity_poly.pdbx_seq_one_letter_code
_entity_poly.pdbx_strand_id
1 'polypeptide(L)'
;MPLLHGVLHVYVHEGTNLAVTRRIQAVGCLKRYVCCGMLPELSGSCDPYLCMDVGSTRRLRTRFIVGTHNPQWNEKHEVYVADEAEQITLEVKDADVVGADFLGQAVIPVADIIGGQQYDKWLHLTDTSGQPLYCKDKSGDSEPSRVHISIQYKPVGSEDASELQPNEVPRVYFPQRPGNNVTLYHDAVCTPGPVPGITLASGGLYSESSCWDDIYVAIQQAERFIWITGWSVWTDTLLQRTPASPTNSPSLGELLVQKANQGVAVLLLVWDDTTNNMPGLGPGVMGTSDEKTNTYFKDTEVTCVLCPRQGGVEDSYLQQLQRGNMFTHHQKTVIVDTALSPGHSPPPMVNEVVPNRRIQAFVGGLDLTNGRYDYPSHPLFDSCAPEGPHCIDFYQGCVEALDSSKACPREPWHDIHAKLEGPAAVDVAINFIERWVKQAGARNMFKLVGGVGLHHRKVDVLLPEGLQQYLSASNLVKGQVKHLSDMRVQSIKHHDAGLEMPDLPPGEAWSVQLFRTIDSTSAQGFPTDAESIFEAGLIVGKGKSIDASIHRAYINLIRRAKRYLYLENQYFLGSAHLWDSDQNTPCHNQVPAEIALKICNKIKAGEPFRVYIVIPMFPEGIPTSGSCQAILYYQAKTRQMMYKRIAAAIQEAGLTGKVSPLDYLQFFCLGKREATGTTCAVPQLPDTSDLLTSNVTNDAAGLAAFAKGEDGWVDMAQQGNVEEAVAASAVVPDLQPQNGLASPPVVDPEKAAGAEATAAAIYGTDDVNLATAQGRACAARRFMIYVHSKLMIVDDEYVLVGSANINQRSLDGTRDSEIAIGAHQPAHSMAGHGDALPRGQVAGFRKALWLEHLGRLLPEIEDPSDVRCMRTLARLGAENWAAYAGPDCVPLPHGHLLVYPNWVDSEGNVTALGDCEEFPDLRGRILGTKSMVLPPILTT
;
A
#
# COMPACT_ATOMS: atom_id res chain seq x y z
N MET A 1 17.39 -26.88 -3.44
CA MET A 1 16.86 -26.37 -4.73
C MET A 1 17.65 -25.12 -5.12
N PRO A 2 17.89 -24.85 -6.41
CA PRO A 2 18.51 -23.60 -6.84
C PRO A 2 17.57 -22.41 -6.61
N LEU A 3 18.15 -21.25 -6.25
CA LEU A 3 17.44 -19.99 -6.08
C LEU A 3 17.56 -19.16 -7.36
N LEU A 4 16.42 -18.81 -7.96
CA LEU A 4 16.31 -17.79 -9.00
C LEU A 4 15.97 -16.46 -8.33
N HIS A 5 16.97 -15.62 -8.11
CA HIS A 5 16.81 -14.26 -7.61
C HIS A 5 17.25 -13.25 -8.67
N GLY A 6 16.29 -12.60 -9.34
CA GLY A 6 16.58 -11.75 -10.49
C GLY A 6 15.37 -11.52 -11.39
N VAL A 7 15.61 -11.44 -12.70
CA VAL A 7 14.58 -11.24 -13.74
C VAL A 7 14.76 -12.30 -14.82
N LEU A 8 13.67 -12.97 -15.20
CA LEU A 8 13.60 -13.79 -16.40
C LEU A 8 13.06 -12.92 -17.54
N HIS A 9 13.87 -12.66 -18.55
CA HIS A 9 13.43 -12.09 -19.82
C HIS A 9 12.89 -13.23 -20.67
N VAL A 10 11.57 -13.26 -20.87
CA VAL A 10 10.87 -14.35 -21.55
C VAL A 10 10.29 -13.82 -22.85
N TYR A 11 10.49 -14.54 -23.94
CA TYR A 11 9.81 -14.32 -25.20
C TYR A 11 9.05 -15.57 -25.60
N VAL A 12 7.72 -15.47 -25.59
CA VAL A 12 6.82 -16.56 -25.99
C VAL A 12 6.47 -16.34 -27.46
N HIS A 13 7.04 -17.15 -28.34
CA HIS A 13 6.91 -16.99 -29.79
C HIS A 13 5.57 -17.54 -30.27
N GLU A 14 5.48 -18.86 -30.35
CA GLU A 14 4.39 -19.55 -31.05
C GLU A 14 4.20 -20.99 -30.53
N GLY A 15 3.01 -21.53 -30.80
CA GLY A 15 2.66 -22.92 -30.57
C GLY A 15 2.22 -23.56 -31.88
N THR A 16 2.46 -24.86 -32.03
CA THR A 16 2.04 -25.62 -33.22
C THR A 16 1.29 -26.87 -32.81
N ASN A 17 0.25 -27.20 -33.58
CA ASN A 17 -0.50 -28.44 -33.47
C ASN A 17 -1.13 -28.65 -32.07
N LEU A 18 -1.68 -27.59 -31.47
CA LEU A 18 -2.32 -27.65 -30.17
C LEU A 18 -3.74 -28.23 -30.32
N ALA A 19 -3.97 -29.47 -29.92
CA ALA A 19 -5.30 -30.09 -30.00
C ALA A 19 -5.89 -30.32 -28.60
N VAL A 20 -7.20 -30.10 -28.46
CA VAL A 20 -7.94 -30.43 -27.24
C VAL A 20 -7.79 -31.93 -26.95
N THR A 21 -7.17 -32.29 -25.82
CA THR A 21 -7.15 -33.67 -25.36
C THR A 21 -8.59 -34.11 -25.06
N ARG A 22 -9.20 -34.90 -25.96
CA ARG A 22 -10.51 -35.54 -25.72
C ARG A 22 -10.41 -36.60 -24.62
N ARG A 23 -10.23 -36.19 -23.37
CA ARG A 23 -10.39 -37.02 -22.17
C ARG A 23 -11.06 -36.18 -21.09
N ILE A 24 -12.39 -36.03 -21.20
CA ILE A 24 -13.39 -36.15 -20.12
C ILE A 24 -14.77 -36.09 -20.82
N GLN A 25 -15.23 -37.23 -21.36
CA GLN A 25 -16.62 -37.37 -21.83
C GLN A 25 -17.61 -37.70 -20.69
N ALA A 26 -17.13 -37.80 -19.44
CA ALA A 26 -18.00 -38.14 -18.30
C ALA A 26 -18.74 -36.94 -17.68
N VAL A 27 -18.29 -35.68 -17.91
CA VAL A 27 -18.95 -34.47 -17.37
C VAL A 27 -19.86 -33.79 -18.40
N GLY A 28 -19.74 -34.17 -19.67
CA GLY A 28 -20.60 -33.65 -20.76
C GLY A 28 -22.09 -33.95 -20.59
N CYS A 29 -22.46 -34.99 -19.84
CA CYS A 29 -23.85 -35.29 -19.53
C CYS A 29 -24.44 -34.37 -18.44
N LEU A 30 -23.63 -33.82 -17.52
CA LEU A 30 -24.10 -32.88 -16.50
C LEU A 30 -24.14 -31.43 -17.01
N LYS A 31 -23.16 -30.99 -17.83
CA LYS A 31 -23.18 -29.64 -18.43
C LYS A 31 -24.42 -29.41 -19.32
N ARG A 32 -24.96 -30.47 -19.93
CA ARG A 32 -26.16 -30.40 -20.78
C ARG A 32 -27.47 -30.25 -19.99
N TYR A 33 -27.48 -30.60 -18.71
CA TYR A 33 -28.69 -30.54 -17.87
C TYR A 33 -28.92 -29.16 -17.22
N VAL A 34 -27.87 -28.35 -17.05
CA VAL A 34 -27.97 -27.02 -16.40
C VAL A 34 -28.38 -25.91 -17.38
N CYS A 35 -28.13 -26.09 -18.69
CA CYS A 35 -28.42 -25.08 -19.72
C CYS A 35 -29.59 -25.50 -20.63
N CYS A 36 -30.73 -25.89 -20.05
CA CYS A 36 -31.93 -26.12 -20.82
C CYS A 36 -32.55 -24.77 -21.22
N GLY A 37 -32.34 -24.32 -22.47
CA GLY A 37 -33.30 -23.43 -23.12
C GLY A 37 -32.79 -22.31 -24.05
N MET A 38 -31.54 -21.85 -23.99
CA MET A 38 -31.05 -20.80 -24.90
C MET A 38 -29.55 -20.90 -25.17
N LEU A 39 -29.16 -20.68 -26.43
CA LEU A 39 -27.81 -20.60 -27.03
C LEU A 39 -27.28 -21.89 -27.72
N PRO A 40 -27.43 -21.99 -29.06
CA PRO A 40 -26.81 -23.02 -29.87
C PRO A 40 -25.41 -22.56 -30.34
N GLU A 41 -24.39 -22.63 -29.49
CA GLU A 41 -22.96 -22.53 -29.84
C GLU A 41 -22.11 -22.80 -28.56
N LEU A 42 -21.90 -24.07 -28.23
CA LEU A 42 -21.10 -24.52 -27.05
C LEU A 42 -20.00 -25.52 -27.45
N SER A 43 -19.59 -25.53 -28.72
CA SER A 43 -18.29 -26.09 -29.11
C SER A 43 -17.29 -24.94 -29.17
N GLY A 44 -16.50 -24.74 -28.11
CA GLY A 44 -15.47 -23.70 -28.07
C GLY A 44 -14.49 -23.83 -29.23
N SER A 45 -14.10 -22.71 -29.81
CA SER A 45 -12.94 -22.64 -30.69
C SER A 45 -11.67 -22.78 -29.86
N CYS A 46 -10.63 -23.42 -30.40
CA CYS A 46 -9.33 -23.54 -29.72
C CYS A 46 -8.73 -22.14 -29.56
N ASP A 47 -8.72 -21.62 -28.34
CA ASP A 47 -8.30 -20.28 -27.94
C ASP A 47 -7.07 -20.36 -27.01
N PRO A 48 -5.91 -20.83 -27.51
CA PRO A 48 -4.78 -21.21 -26.65
C PRO A 48 -4.04 -20.02 -26.03
N TYR A 49 -3.63 -20.20 -24.77
CA TYR A 49 -2.69 -19.35 -24.04
C TYR A 49 -1.66 -20.19 -23.27
N LEU A 50 -0.50 -19.59 -23.00
CA LEU A 50 0.57 -20.20 -22.22
C LEU A 50 0.62 -19.60 -20.81
N CYS A 51 0.96 -20.44 -19.86
CA CYS A 51 1.28 -20.09 -18.49
C CYS A 51 2.67 -20.59 -18.13
N MET A 52 3.41 -19.82 -17.35
CA MET A 52 4.70 -20.22 -16.82
C MET A 52 4.68 -20.21 -15.28
N ASP A 53 5.00 -21.37 -14.72
CA ASP A 53 5.17 -21.59 -13.29
C ASP A 53 6.67 -21.70 -12.95
N VAL A 54 7.10 -20.93 -11.94
CA VAL A 54 8.43 -21.06 -11.35
C VAL A 54 8.25 -21.73 -9.99
N GLY A 55 8.71 -22.98 -9.87
CA GLY A 55 8.37 -23.81 -8.72
C GLY A 55 6.86 -24.05 -8.64
N SER A 56 6.24 -23.69 -7.52
CA SER A 56 4.80 -23.82 -7.29
C SER A 56 3.98 -22.57 -7.66
N THR A 57 4.64 -21.50 -8.14
CA THR A 57 3.98 -20.19 -8.33
C THR A 57 3.81 -19.84 -9.79
N ARG A 58 2.59 -19.47 -10.17
CA ARG A 58 2.29 -18.84 -11.46
C ARG A 58 2.93 -17.47 -11.53
N ARG A 59 3.86 -17.30 -12.46
CA ARG A 59 4.60 -16.04 -12.63
C ARG A 59 4.30 -15.32 -13.94
N LEU A 60 3.79 -16.03 -14.94
CA LEU A 60 3.43 -15.44 -16.22
C LEU A 60 2.24 -16.15 -16.86
N ARG A 61 1.46 -15.35 -17.59
CA ARG A 61 0.38 -15.78 -18.45
C ARG A 61 0.38 -14.94 -19.72
N THR A 62 0.19 -15.56 -20.88
CA THR A 62 0.05 -14.84 -22.16
C THR A 62 -1.40 -14.49 -22.45
N ARG A 63 -1.64 -13.68 -23.48
CA ARG A 63 -2.98 -13.61 -24.09
C ARG A 63 -3.37 -14.95 -24.71
N PHE A 64 -4.67 -15.14 -24.85
CA PHE A 64 -5.21 -16.21 -25.69
C PHE A 64 -5.38 -15.72 -27.13
N ILE A 65 -5.13 -16.61 -28.08
CA ILE A 65 -5.32 -16.33 -29.51
C ILE A 65 -6.56 -17.07 -29.98
N VAL A 66 -7.56 -16.35 -30.48
CA VAL A 66 -8.87 -16.93 -30.80
C VAL A 66 -8.80 -17.83 -32.03
N GLY A 67 -9.40 -19.02 -31.94
CA GLY A 67 -9.75 -19.90 -33.05
C GLY A 67 -8.58 -20.50 -33.81
N THR A 68 -7.48 -20.84 -33.12
CA THR A 68 -6.29 -21.41 -33.74
C THR A 68 -5.67 -22.56 -32.95
N HIS A 69 -5.19 -23.57 -33.69
CA HIS A 69 -4.33 -24.64 -33.15
C HIS A 69 -2.84 -24.30 -33.29
N ASN A 70 -2.52 -23.18 -33.95
CA ASN A 70 -1.15 -22.70 -34.20
C ASN A 70 -1.02 -21.23 -33.78
N PRO A 71 -1.11 -20.92 -32.47
CA PRO A 71 -1.07 -19.54 -31.99
C PRO A 71 0.29 -18.90 -32.22
N GLN A 72 0.25 -17.63 -32.59
CA GLN A 72 1.39 -16.72 -32.64
C GLN A 72 1.19 -15.70 -31.51
N TRP A 73 1.85 -15.91 -30.37
CA TRP A 73 1.74 -15.00 -29.24
C TRP A 73 2.64 -13.78 -29.43
N ASN A 74 3.90 -14.01 -29.79
CA ASN A 74 4.92 -12.97 -29.97
C ASN A 74 4.96 -11.97 -28.79
N GLU A 75 4.96 -12.50 -27.56
CA GLU A 75 4.90 -11.69 -26.33
C GLU A 75 6.21 -11.72 -25.57
N LYS A 76 6.73 -10.52 -25.28
CA LYS A 76 7.88 -10.32 -24.39
C LYS A 76 7.39 -10.08 -22.97
N HIS A 77 8.11 -10.59 -22.00
CA HIS A 77 7.78 -10.47 -20.58
C HIS A 77 9.04 -10.33 -19.73
N GLU A 78 8.89 -9.61 -18.63
CA GLU A 78 9.87 -9.56 -17.56
C GLU A 78 9.30 -10.08 -16.27
N VAL A 79 9.79 -11.25 -15.89
CA VAL A 79 9.26 -11.98 -14.76
C VAL A 79 10.26 -11.88 -13.63
N TYR A 80 9.91 -11.09 -12.62
CA TYR A 80 10.70 -10.97 -11.40
C TYR A 80 10.59 -12.28 -10.61
N VAL A 81 11.74 -12.80 -10.21
CA VAL A 81 11.86 -14.08 -9.50
C VAL A 81 12.66 -13.90 -8.22
N ALA A 82 12.15 -14.54 -7.17
CA ALA A 82 12.73 -14.72 -5.85
C ALA A 82 12.23 -16.08 -5.35
N ASP A 83 12.56 -17.11 -6.13
CA ASP A 83 11.90 -18.41 -6.11
C ASP A 83 12.93 -19.54 -6.07
N GLU A 84 12.67 -20.55 -5.25
CA GLU A 84 13.43 -21.79 -5.25
C GLU A 84 12.73 -22.80 -6.17
N ALA A 85 13.42 -23.22 -7.23
CA ALA A 85 12.83 -24.08 -8.25
C ALA A 85 13.89 -24.94 -8.93
N GLU A 86 13.63 -26.23 -9.10
CA GLU A 86 14.49 -27.12 -9.92
C GLU A 86 14.16 -27.02 -11.42
N GLN A 87 12.93 -26.62 -11.72
CA GLN A 87 12.41 -26.52 -13.07
C GLN A 87 11.36 -25.41 -13.20
N ILE A 88 11.20 -24.90 -14.42
CA ILE A 88 10.10 -24.04 -14.85
C ILE A 88 9.11 -24.91 -15.63
N THR A 89 7.83 -24.82 -15.27
CA THR A 89 6.76 -25.54 -15.98
C THR A 89 6.02 -24.58 -16.90
N LEU A 90 5.84 -24.97 -18.16
CA LEU A 90 5.03 -24.27 -19.14
C LEU A 90 3.74 -25.06 -19.36
N GLU A 91 2.60 -24.47 -19.05
CA GLU A 91 1.29 -25.07 -19.31
C GLU A 91 0.60 -24.32 -20.45
N VAL A 92 0.13 -25.06 -21.45
CA VAL A 92 -0.72 -24.52 -22.52
C VAL A 92 -2.16 -24.92 -22.24
N LYS A 93 -3.07 -23.94 -22.31
CA LYS A 93 -4.48 -24.12 -21.97
C LYS A 93 -5.38 -23.44 -23.00
N ASP A 94 -6.60 -23.93 -23.11
CA ASP A 94 -7.67 -23.36 -23.94
C ASP A 94 -8.56 -22.41 -23.12
N ALA A 95 -8.93 -21.26 -23.68
CA ALA A 95 -9.69 -20.23 -22.99
C ALA A 95 -11.21 -20.38 -23.24
N ASP A 96 -11.84 -21.36 -22.57
CA ASP A 96 -13.29 -21.57 -22.68
C ASP A 96 -14.13 -20.81 -21.63
N VAL A 97 -15.38 -20.50 -22.00
CA VAL A 97 -16.39 -19.84 -21.14
C VAL A 97 -16.67 -20.65 -19.86
N VAL A 98 -16.54 -21.99 -19.90
CA VAL A 98 -16.83 -22.89 -18.77
C VAL A 98 -15.60 -23.70 -18.36
N GLY A 99 -14.56 -22.98 -17.94
CA GLY A 99 -13.31 -23.53 -17.39
C GLY A 99 -12.28 -23.83 -18.47
N ALA A 100 -11.02 -23.52 -18.22
CA ALA A 100 -9.96 -23.70 -19.20
C ALA A 100 -9.57 -25.17 -19.37
N ASP A 101 -9.55 -25.67 -20.61
CA ASP A 101 -9.12 -27.02 -20.93
C ASP A 101 -7.58 -27.09 -21.04
N PHE A 102 -6.98 -28.17 -20.52
CA PHE A 102 -5.53 -28.38 -20.61
C PHE A 102 -5.14 -28.87 -22.01
N LEU A 103 -4.16 -28.22 -22.65
CA LEU A 103 -3.67 -28.56 -23.99
C LEU A 103 -2.30 -29.22 -23.98
N GLY A 104 -1.56 -29.16 -22.87
CA GLY A 104 -0.26 -29.80 -22.71
C GLY A 104 0.68 -29.03 -21.81
N GLN A 105 1.78 -29.67 -21.41
CA GLN A 105 2.85 -29.04 -20.64
C GLN A 105 4.24 -29.35 -21.18
N ALA A 106 5.18 -28.44 -20.93
CA ALA A 106 6.61 -28.63 -21.12
C ALA A 106 7.37 -28.19 -19.86
N VAL A 107 8.59 -28.70 -19.70
CA VAL A 107 9.44 -28.43 -18.54
C VAL A 107 10.81 -27.95 -18.99
N ILE A 108 11.31 -26.90 -18.34
CA ILE A 108 12.67 -26.36 -18.54
C ILE A 108 13.44 -26.54 -17.24
N PRO A 109 14.50 -27.37 -17.20
CA PRO A 109 15.37 -27.47 -16.02
C PRO A 109 16.01 -26.11 -15.70
N VAL A 110 15.99 -25.68 -14.44
CA VAL A 110 16.60 -24.40 -14.03
C VAL A 110 18.11 -24.40 -14.30
N ALA A 111 18.76 -25.57 -14.23
CA ALA A 111 20.17 -25.74 -14.57
C ALA A 111 20.52 -25.27 -16.00
N ASP A 112 19.57 -25.32 -16.94
CA ASP A 112 19.79 -24.91 -18.34
C ASP A 112 19.77 -23.39 -18.52
N ILE A 113 19.22 -22.64 -17.57
CA ILE A 113 19.02 -21.18 -17.69
C ILE A 113 19.74 -20.36 -16.61
N ILE A 114 20.04 -20.96 -15.45
CA ILE A 114 20.60 -20.25 -14.29
C ILE A 114 21.98 -19.63 -14.56
N GLY A 115 22.71 -20.15 -15.56
CA GLY A 115 23.98 -19.59 -16.01
C GLY A 115 23.87 -18.28 -16.80
N GLY A 116 22.66 -17.83 -17.13
CA GLY A 116 22.38 -16.56 -17.82
C GLY A 116 22.54 -16.59 -19.35
N GLN A 117 22.85 -17.76 -19.93
CA GLN A 117 22.89 -17.94 -21.38
C GLN A 117 21.46 -17.87 -21.95
N GLN A 118 21.35 -17.42 -23.20
CA GLN A 118 20.07 -17.43 -23.90
C GLN A 118 19.63 -18.87 -24.16
N TYR A 119 18.48 -19.23 -23.62
CA TYR A 119 17.77 -20.47 -23.91
C TYR A 119 16.76 -20.20 -24.99
N ASP A 120 16.86 -20.85 -26.15
CA ASP A 120 15.93 -20.67 -27.27
C ASP A 120 15.63 -22.03 -27.92
N LYS A 121 14.47 -22.61 -27.62
CA LYS A 121 14.15 -23.99 -28.03
C LYS A 121 12.68 -24.20 -28.35
N TRP A 122 12.44 -25.11 -29.29
CA TRP A 122 11.15 -25.80 -29.44
C TRP A 122 11.04 -26.91 -28.41
N LEU A 123 9.95 -26.91 -27.65
CA LEU A 123 9.66 -27.89 -26.61
C LEU A 123 8.44 -28.72 -27.00
N HIS A 124 8.55 -30.04 -26.87
CA HIS A 124 7.43 -30.94 -27.06
C HIS A 124 6.47 -30.85 -25.87
N LEU A 125 5.18 -30.76 -26.17
CA LEU A 125 4.14 -30.79 -25.14
C LEU A 125 3.80 -32.23 -24.79
N THR A 126 3.58 -32.46 -23.51
CA THR A 126 3.21 -33.74 -22.92
C THR A 126 1.89 -33.61 -22.16
N ASP A 127 1.21 -34.73 -21.95
CA ASP A 127 0.13 -34.81 -20.97
C ASP A 127 0.67 -34.86 -19.54
N THR A 128 -0.23 -34.91 -18.55
CA THR A 128 0.15 -34.98 -17.12
C THR A 128 0.87 -36.27 -16.74
N SER A 129 0.89 -37.29 -17.61
CA SER A 129 1.65 -38.54 -17.44
C SER A 129 3.00 -38.54 -18.19
N GLY A 130 3.36 -37.42 -18.82
CA GLY A 130 4.60 -37.27 -19.58
C GLY A 130 4.56 -37.89 -20.98
N GLN A 131 3.37 -38.28 -21.48
CA GLN A 131 3.24 -38.80 -22.85
C GLN A 131 3.18 -37.65 -23.86
N PRO A 132 3.94 -37.72 -24.98
CA PRO A 132 3.89 -36.68 -26.00
C PRO A 132 2.49 -36.51 -26.60
N LEU A 133 2.10 -35.27 -26.81
CA LEU A 133 0.83 -34.91 -27.43
C LEU A 133 0.99 -34.72 -28.94
N TYR A 134 -0.02 -35.15 -29.69
CA TYR A 134 -0.04 -35.04 -31.15
C TYR A 134 -1.41 -34.53 -31.61
N CYS A 135 -1.40 -33.66 -32.64
CA CYS A 135 -2.61 -33.32 -33.38
C CYS A 135 -2.71 -34.21 -34.62
N LYS A 136 -3.91 -34.73 -34.89
CA LYS A 136 -4.20 -35.42 -36.15
C LYS A 136 -4.67 -34.39 -37.17
N ASP A 137 -4.04 -34.36 -38.33
CA ASP A 137 -4.53 -33.55 -39.45
C ASP A 137 -5.72 -34.24 -40.16
N LYS A 138 -6.25 -33.61 -41.21
CA LYS A 138 -7.34 -34.17 -42.03
C LYS A 138 -6.89 -35.37 -42.88
N SER A 139 -5.57 -35.57 -43.05
CA SER A 139 -4.91 -36.67 -43.77
C SER A 139 -4.81 -37.94 -42.93
N GLY A 140 -4.84 -37.80 -41.60
CA GLY A 140 -4.61 -38.88 -40.63
C GLY A 140 -3.19 -38.93 -40.06
N ASP A 141 -2.30 -38.02 -40.47
CA ASP A 141 -0.93 -37.91 -39.98
C ASP A 141 -0.88 -37.16 -38.64
N SER A 142 -0.03 -37.63 -37.73
CA SER A 142 0.07 -37.13 -36.36
C SER A 142 1.35 -36.30 -36.17
N GLU A 143 1.20 -34.98 -36.05
CA GLU A 143 2.32 -34.07 -35.78
C GLU A 143 2.37 -33.71 -34.29
N PRO A 144 3.57 -33.64 -33.67
CA PRO A 144 3.69 -33.36 -32.25
C PRO A 144 3.26 -31.93 -31.94
N SER A 145 2.55 -31.78 -30.83
CA SER A 145 2.24 -30.48 -30.23
C SER A 145 3.51 -29.89 -29.63
N ARG A 146 3.84 -28.65 -29.97
CA ARG A 146 5.09 -27.99 -29.54
C ARG A 146 4.86 -26.51 -29.22
N VAL A 147 5.75 -25.95 -28.41
CA VAL A 147 5.84 -24.52 -28.13
C VAL A 147 7.28 -24.03 -28.31
N HIS A 148 7.45 -22.82 -28.86
CA HIS A 148 8.73 -22.14 -29.00
C HIS A 148 8.83 -20.99 -28.00
N ILE A 149 9.88 -21.03 -27.18
CA ILE A 149 10.13 -20.03 -26.15
C ILE A 149 11.62 -19.67 -26.10
N SER A 150 11.90 -18.39 -25.87
CA SER A 150 13.22 -17.94 -25.45
C SER A 150 13.19 -17.43 -24.01
N ILE A 151 14.22 -17.76 -23.22
CA ILE A 151 14.39 -17.29 -21.84
C ILE A 151 15.84 -16.85 -21.65
N GLN A 152 16.04 -15.71 -21.02
CA GLN A 152 17.33 -15.31 -20.47
C GLN A 152 17.16 -14.88 -19.01
N TYR A 153 17.87 -15.54 -18.10
CA TYR A 153 17.92 -15.16 -16.69
C TYR A 153 18.99 -14.09 -16.47
N LYS A 154 18.60 -13.01 -15.79
CA LYS A 154 19.50 -11.97 -15.29
C LYS A 154 19.46 -11.97 -13.76
N PRO A 155 20.53 -12.40 -13.06
CA PRO A 155 20.57 -12.34 -11.61
C PRO A 155 20.54 -10.89 -11.11
N VAL A 156 20.10 -10.70 -9.86
CA VAL A 156 20.16 -9.37 -9.23
C VAL A 156 21.60 -8.82 -9.28
N GLY A 157 21.73 -7.54 -9.67
CA GLY A 157 23.02 -6.87 -9.82
C GLY A 157 23.67 -7.01 -11.21
N SER A 158 23.09 -7.78 -12.13
CA SER A 158 23.53 -7.83 -13.54
C SER A 158 22.75 -6.91 -14.47
N GLU A 159 21.95 -5.99 -13.91
CA GLU A 159 21.13 -5.05 -14.67
C GLU A 159 22.02 -3.93 -15.22
N ASP A 160 21.90 -3.66 -16.53
CA ASP A 160 22.59 -2.53 -17.15
C ASP A 160 21.82 -1.24 -16.85
N ALA A 161 22.34 -0.47 -15.89
CA ALA A 161 21.75 0.81 -15.49
C ALA A 161 22.22 1.99 -16.35
N SER A 162 23.05 1.76 -17.40
CA SER A 162 23.60 2.85 -18.21
C SER A 162 22.56 3.62 -19.02
N GLU A 163 21.41 2.99 -19.31
CA GLU A 163 20.30 3.57 -20.08
C GLU A 163 19.20 4.19 -19.20
N LEU A 164 19.28 4.07 -17.87
CA LEU A 164 18.27 4.58 -16.95
C LEU A 164 18.73 5.86 -16.27
N GLN A 165 17.78 6.75 -15.97
CA GLN A 165 18.08 7.87 -15.08
C GLN A 165 18.41 7.35 -13.67
N PRO A 166 19.18 8.12 -12.87
CA PRO A 166 19.38 7.79 -11.47
C PRO A 166 18.05 7.53 -10.76
N ASN A 167 18.00 6.41 -10.05
CA ASN A 167 16.84 5.92 -9.30
C ASN A 167 15.54 5.68 -10.09
N GLU A 168 15.58 5.66 -11.41
CA GLU A 168 14.42 5.30 -12.22
C GLU A 168 14.04 3.83 -12.02
N VAL A 169 12.75 3.53 -11.89
CA VAL A 169 12.24 2.16 -11.98
C VAL A 169 12.00 1.85 -13.47
N PRO A 170 12.63 0.80 -14.03
CA PRO A 170 12.54 0.51 -15.45
C PRO A 170 11.17 -0.05 -15.83
N ARG A 171 10.77 0.21 -17.09
CA ARG A 171 9.58 -0.38 -17.75
C ARG A 171 8.36 -0.30 -16.84
N VAL A 172 7.93 0.91 -16.55
CA VAL A 172 6.65 1.18 -15.88
C VAL A 172 5.86 2.14 -16.74
N TYR A 173 4.57 2.24 -16.44
CA TYR A 173 3.62 2.95 -17.28
C TYR A 173 3.83 4.46 -17.33
N PHE A 174 4.25 5.06 -16.21
CA PHE A 174 4.63 6.48 -16.16
C PHE A 174 6.15 6.62 -16.00
N PRO A 175 6.82 7.42 -16.83
CA PRO A 175 8.26 7.61 -16.78
C PRO A 175 8.64 8.46 -15.57
N GLN A 176 9.92 8.48 -15.23
CA GLN A 176 10.42 9.42 -14.24
C GLN A 176 10.36 10.85 -14.78
N ARG A 177 9.83 11.77 -13.97
CA ARG A 177 9.71 13.20 -14.25
C ARG A 177 10.71 13.98 -13.40
N PRO A 178 11.66 14.73 -13.97
CA PRO A 178 12.48 15.67 -13.20
C PRO A 178 11.75 17.00 -12.96
N GLY A 179 12.35 17.89 -12.17
CA GLY A 179 11.90 19.28 -12.03
C GLY A 179 10.62 19.48 -11.22
N ASN A 180 10.30 18.58 -10.29
CA ASN A 180 9.13 18.68 -9.41
C ASN A 180 9.47 19.34 -8.08
N ASN A 181 8.43 19.78 -7.38
CA ASN A 181 8.45 20.05 -5.94
C ASN A 181 7.59 19.00 -5.22
N VAL A 182 8.11 18.45 -4.12
CA VAL A 182 7.40 17.46 -3.29
C VAL A 182 7.38 17.95 -1.85
N THR A 183 6.19 17.98 -1.25
CA THR A 183 6.03 18.14 0.20
C THR A 183 5.56 16.82 0.78
N LEU A 184 6.30 16.29 1.75
CA LEU A 184 5.95 15.08 2.49
C LEU A 184 5.22 15.47 3.77
N TYR A 185 4.13 14.77 4.07
CA TYR A 185 3.36 14.95 5.28
C TYR A 185 3.36 13.65 6.08
N HIS A 186 3.53 13.79 7.39
CA HIS A 186 3.13 12.78 8.36
C HIS A 186 1.91 13.33 9.09
N ASP A 187 0.95 12.45 9.33
CA ASP A 187 -0.40 12.74 9.80
C ASP A 187 -1.20 13.72 8.92
N ALA A 188 -2.46 13.97 9.33
CA ALA A 188 -3.32 14.93 8.66
C ALA A 188 -2.92 16.38 8.98
N VAL A 189 -2.42 16.64 10.19
CA VAL A 189 -2.06 17.97 10.67
C VAL A 189 -0.76 17.92 11.45
N CYS A 190 0.20 18.76 11.05
CA CYS A 190 1.42 19.05 11.81
C CYS A 190 1.50 20.54 12.10
N THR A 191 2.40 20.95 13.00
CA THR A 191 2.66 22.38 13.24
C THR A 191 3.61 22.88 12.16
N PRO A 192 3.18 23.73 11.20
CA PRO A 192 4.05 24.12 10.11
C PRO A 192 5.24 24.96 10.61
N GLY A 193 6.43 24.68 10.09
CA GLY A 193 7.62 25.44 10.44
C GLY A 193 8.87 24.58 10.66
N PRO A 194 10.00 25.22 10.97
CA PRO A 194 11.28 24.54 11.15
C PRO A 194 11.27 23.65 12.38
N VAL A 195 11.75 22.42 12.22
CA VAL A 195 11.88 21.43 13.30
C VAL A 195 13.29 21.54 13.92
N PRO A 196 13.42 21.95 15.19
CA PRO A 196 14.71 22.07 15.85
C PRO A 196 15.47 20.74 15.87
N GLY A 197 16.78 20.79 15.60
CA GLY A 197 17.65 19.60 15.64
C GLY A 197 17.74 18.81 14.33
N ILE A 198 16.96 19.14 13.30
CA ILE A 198 17.04 18.50 11.98
C ILE A 198 17.62 19.49 10.97
N THR A 199 18.92 19.38 10.69
CA THR A 199 19.61 20.23 9.70
C THR A 199 19.77 19.52 8.36
N LEU A 200 19.46 20.22 7.28
CA LEU A 200 19.60 19.74 5.90
C LEU A 200 20.99 20.07 5.33
N ALA A 201 21.37 19.42 4.23
CA ALA A 201 22.63 19.68 3.53
C ALA A 201 22.76 21.14 3.04
N SER A 202 21.64 21.81 2.77
CA SER A 202 21.59 23.23 2.40
C SER A 202 21.93 24.19 3.55
N GLY A 203 22.06 23.68 4.78
CA GLY A 203 22.33 24.47 6.00
C GLY A 203 21.07 25.00 6.68
N GLY A 204 19.90 24.87 6.06
CA GLY A 204 18.59 25.18 6.66
C GLY A 204 18.09 24.06 7.58
N LEU A 205 17.08 24.38 8.39
CA LEU A 205 16.33 23.37 9.15
C LEU A 205 15.28 22.71 8.26
N TYR A 206 15.06 21.41 8.48
CA TYR A 206 13.88 20.74 7.93
C TYR A 206 12.62 21.43 8.45
N SER A 207 11.62 21.60 7.60
CA SER A 207 10.37 22.24 7.98
C SER A 207 9.20 21.33 7.65
N GLU A 208 8.29 21.20 8.62
CA GLU A 208 7.03 20.48 8.45
C GLU A 208 5.97 21.37 7.82
N SER A 209 4.97 20.72 7.20
CA SER A 209 3.76 21.33 6.65
C SER A 209 2.54 20.55 7.13
N SER A 210 1.36 21.16 7.08
CA SER A 210 0.11 20.52 7.51
C SER A 210 -0.69 20.04 6.28
N CYS A 211 -0.94 18.73 6.19
CA CYS A 211 -1.54 18.10 4.99
C CYS A 211 -2.95 18.64 4.71
N TRP A 212 -3.85 18.57 5.68
CA TRP A 212 -5.24 18.95 5.51
C TRP A 212 -5.42 20.47 5.40
N ASP A 213 -4.55 21.26 6.03
CA ASP A 213 -4.52 22.71 5.81
C ASP A 213 -4.11 23.03 4.36
N ASP A 214 -3.07 22.38 3.83
CA ASP A 214 -2.64 22.56 2.45
C ASP A 214 -3.72 22.11 1.45
N ILE A 215 -4.42 21.00 1.72
CA ILE A 215 -5.57 20.56 0.90
C ILE A 215 -6.71 21.59 0.95
N TYR A 216 -7.03 22.11 2.14
CA TYR A 216 -8.06 23.14 2.30
C TYR A 216 -7.73 24.39 1.50
N VAL A 217 -6.49 24.89 1.62
CA VAL A 217 -6.01 26.06 0.86
C VAL A 217 -6.05 25.79 -0.64
N ALA A 218 -5.63 24.60 -1.08
CA ALA A 218 -5.64 24.21 -2.48
C ALA A 218 -7.06 24.18 -3.07
N ILE A 219 -8.04 23.62 -2.35
CA ILE A 219 -9.46 23.61 -2.77
C ILE A 219 -10.03 25.04 -2.82
N GLN A 220 -9.73 25.87 -1.83
CA GLN A 220 -10.17 27.27 -1.80
C GLN A 220 -9.65 28.07 -3.00
N GLN A 221 -8.38 27.87 -3.36
CA GLN A 221 -7.69 28.59 -4.44
C GLN A 221 -8.03 28.08 -5.85
N ALA A 222 -8.64 26.90 -5.99
CA ALA A 222 -9.01 26.34 -7.28
C ALA A 222 -10.01 27.23 -8.04
N GLU A 223 -9.79 27.42 -9.34
CA GLU A 223 -10.65 28.27 -10.20
C GLU A 223 -11.21 27.50 -11.40
N ARG A 224 -10.71 26.31 -11.70
CA ARG A 224 -11.07 25.53 -12.89
C ARG A 224 -11.64 24.18 -12.53
N PHE A 225 -10.92 23.39 -11.74
CA PHE A 225 -11.35 22.05 -11.37
C PHE A 225 -10.87 21.59 -9.99
N ILE A 226 -11.65 20.70 -9.39
CA ILE A 226 -11.30 19.93 -8.20
C ILE A 226 -11.68 18.48 -8.48
N TRP A 227 -10.71 17.58 -8.52
CA TRP A 227 -10.93 16.16 -8.76
C TRP A 227 -10.48 15.34 -7.55
N ILE A 228 -11.36 14.49 -7.02
CA ILE A 228 -11.09 13.70 -5.82
C ILE A 228 -11.33 12.23 -6.11
N THR A 229 -10.40 11.38 -5.66
CA THR A 229 -10.63 9.93 -5.52
C THR A 229 -10.48 9.55 -4.07
N GLY A 230 -11.33 8.64 -3.60
CA GLY A 230 -11.25 8.13 -2.24
C GLY A 230 -11.89 6.76 -2.14
N TRP A 231 -11.33 5.94 -1.25
CA TRP A 231 -12.00 4.73 -0.79
C TRP A 231 -13.24 5.11 0.02
N SER A 232 -13.15 6.17 0.82
CA SER A 232 -14.28 6.84 1.45
C SER A 232 -14.07 8.35 1.41
N VAL A 233 -15.16 9.08 1.18
CA VAL A 233 -15.21 10.53 1.35
C VAL A 233 -16.40 10.81 2.25
N TRP A 234 -16.20 11.58 3.31
CA TRP A 234 -17.28 12.00 4.21
C TRP A 234 -17.48 13.51 4.13
N THR A 235 -18.68 13.94 3.75
CA THR A 235 -19.00 15.34 3.49
C THR A 235 -18.87 16.23 4.72
N ASP A 236 -19.05 15.69 5.93
CA ASP A 236 -18.99 16.47 7.16
C ASP A 236 -17.56 16.65 7.69
N THR A 237 -16.56 16.09 7.00
CA THR A 237 -15.14 16.21 7.36
C THR A 237 -14.74 17.69 7.40
N LEU A 238 -14.24 18.14 8.56
CA LEU A 238 -13.62 19.45 8.70
C LEU A 238 -12.10 19.32 8.51
N LEU A 239 -11.59 19.93 7.44
CA LEU A 239 -10.15 19.92 7.11
C LEU A 239 -9.33 20.76 8.10
N GLN A 240 -9.88 21.90 8.54
CA GLN A 240 -9.25 22.76 9.54
C GLN A 240 -10.03 22.69 10.85
N ARG A 241 -9.34 22.35 11.94
CA ARG A 241 -9.90 22.33 13.30
C ARG A 241 -8.94 23.07 14.21
N THR A 242 -9.47 23.94 15.07
CA THR A 242 -8.67 24.57 16.14
C THR A 242 -9.37 24.36 17.48
N PRO A 243 -8.64 24.19 18.59
CA PRO A 243 -9.26 24.07 19.92
C PRO A 243 -10.11 25.29 20.29
N ALA A 244 -9.76 26.48 19.80
CA ALA A 244 -10.53 27.71 20.06
C ALA A 244 -11.81 27.81 19.22
N SER A 245 -11.96 27.00 18.17
CA SER A 245 -13.03 27.13 17.18
C SER A 245 -13.11 25.89 16.26
N PRO A 246 -13.51 24.72 16.79
CA PRO A 246 -13.46 23.46 16.04
C PRO A 246 -14.48 23.38 14.90
N THR A 247 -15.49 24.26 14.84
CA THR A 247 -16.63 24.18 13.92
C THR A 247 -16.83 25.39 12.99
N ASN A 248 -15.97 26.41 13.03
CA ASN A 248 -16.16 27.63 12.20
C ASN A 248 -15.64 27.50 10.75
N SER A 249 -15.02 26.37 10.41
CA SER A 249 -14.63 26.07 9.03
C SER A 249 -15.76 25.32 8.33
N PRO A 250 -16.03 25.59 7.04
CA PRO A 250 -17.04 24.83 6.30
C PRO A 250 -16.63 23.36 6.24
N SER A 251 -17.64 22.48 6.21
CA SER A 251 -17.38 21.07 5.93
C SER A 251 -16.84 20.87 4.52
N LEU A 252 -16.20 19.73 4.27
CA LEU A 252 -15.73 19.38 2.94
C LEU A 252 -16.87 19.45 1.91
N GLY A 253 -18.05 18.93 2.25
CA GLY A 253 -19.24 18.97 1.40
C GLY A 253 -19.66 20.40 1.07
N GLU A 254 -19.75 21.27 2.09
CA GLU A 254 -20.10 22.68 1.91
C GLU A 254 -19.07 23.42 1.07
N LEU A 255 -17.78 23.19 1.33
CA LEU A 255 -16.68 23.79 0.58
C LEU A 255 -16.74 23.40 -0.90
N LEU A 256 -16.93 22.11 -1.20
CA LEU A 256 -17.03 21.62 -2.57
C LEU A 256 -18.26 22.17 -3.30
N VAL A 257 -19.41 22.27 -2.64
CA VAL A 257 -20.61 22.90 -3.21
C VAL A 257 -20.38 24.39 -3.47
N GLN A 258 -19.74 25.12 -2.55
CA GLN A 258 -19.39 26.52 -2.75
C GLN A 258 -18.50 26.72 -3.98
N LYS A 259 -17.45 25.89 -4.14
CA LYS A 259 -16.57 25.95 -5.32
C LYS A 259 -17.31 25.60 -6.61
N ALA A 260 -18.16 24.58 -6.59
CA ALA A 260 -18.97 24.21 -7.75
C ALA A 260 -19.91 25.35 -8.19
N ASN A 261 -20.55 26.04 -7.23
CA ASN A 261 -21.39 27.21 -7.50
C ASN A 261 -20.62 28.43 -8.03
N GLN A 262 -19.30 28.50 -7.81
CA GLN A 262 -18.41 29.51 -8.42
C GLN A 262 -17.99 29.15 -9.85
N GLY A 263 -18.44 28.00 -10.39
CA GLY A 263 -18.11 27.52 -11.73
C GLY A 263 -16.89 26.61 -11.80
N VAL A 264 -16.33 26.18 -10.66
CA VAL A 264 -15.26 25.18 -10.61
C VAL A 264 -15.84 23.80 -10.89
N ALA A 265 -15.25 23.02 -11.79
CA ALA A 265 -15.71 21.66 -12.05
C ALA A 265 -15.26 20.70 -10.93
N VAL A 266 -16.20 20.33 -10.06
CA VAL A 266 -15.93 19.42 -8.93
C VAL A 266 -16.37 18.00 -9.25
N LEU A 267 -15.41 17.09 -9.39
CA LEU A 267 -15.61 15.70 -9.84
C LEU A 267 -15.06 14.70 -8.81
N LEU A 268 -15.89 13.78 -8.34
CA LEU A 268 -15.51 12.75 -7.35
C LEU A 268 -15.67 11.35 -7.95
N LEU A 269 -14.66 10.49 -7.78
CA LEU A 269 -14.73 9.04 -7.96
C LEU A 269 -14.59 8.38 -6.58
N VAL A 270 -15.72 8.01 -5.98
CA VAL A 270 -15.78 7.34 -4.67
C VAL A 270 -16.04 5.85 -4.90
N TRP A 271 -15.37 4.96 -4.17
CA TRP A 271 -15.66 3.53 -4.26
C TRP A 271 -17.12 3.23 -3.91
N ASP A 272 -17.77 2.35 -4.67
CA ASP A 272 -19.13 1.86 -4.44
C ASP A 272 -19.08 0.60 -3.54
N ASP A 273 -19.45 0.74 -2.26
CA ASP A 273 -19.60 -0.40 -1.35
C ASP A 273 -20.88 -1.17 -1.68
N THR A 274 -20.80 -1.95 -2.76
CA THR A 274 -21.92 -2.77 -3.26
C THR A 274 -22.37 -3.87 -2.28
N THR A 275 -21.75 -4.02 -1.10
CA THR A 275 -22.24 -4.94 -0.06
C THR A 275 -23.64 -4.59 0.42
N ASN A 276 -24.10 -3.35 0.22
CA ASN A 276 -25.49 -2.90 0.45
C ASN A 276 -26.55 -3.70 -0.32
N ASN A 277 -26.17 -4.36 -1.42
CA ASN A 277 -27.10 -5.10 -2.30
C ASN A 277 -26.98 -6.63 -2.16
N MET A 278 -26.19 -7.16 -1.21
CA MET A 278 -26.00 -8.61 -1.03
C MET A 278 -26.94 -9.21 0.04
N PRO A 279 -27.76 -10.24 -0.27
CA PRO A 279 -28.68 -10.84 0.70
C PRO A 279 -27.93 -11.45 1.90
N GLY A 280 -28.21 -10.97 3.12
CA GLY A 280 -27.67 -11.51 4.37
C GLY A 280 -26.44 -10.79 4.93
N LEU A 281 -25.90 -9.80 4.21
CA LEU A 281 -24.98 -8.81 4.74
C LEU A 281 -25.79 -7.51 4.92
N GLY A 282 -25.76 -6.91 6.11
CA GLY A 282 -26.47 -5.66 6.39
C GLY A 282 -25.92 -4.47 5.59
N PRO A 283 -26.46 -3.25 5.78
CA PRO A 283 -25.92 -2.06 5.12
C PRO A 283 -24.45 -1.83 5.50
N GLY A 284 -23.58 -1.74 4.49
CA GLY A 284 -22.19 -1.27 4.52
C GLY A 284 -21.27 -2.05 5.46
N VAL A 285 -20.75 -3.19 5.00
CA VAL A 285 -19.88 -4.04 5.85
C VAL A 285 -18.51 -3.39 6.09
N MET A 286 -18.09 -2.45 5.24
CA MET A 286 -16.77 -1.82 5.29
C MET A 286 -16.76 -0.41 5.90
N GLY A 287 -17.91 0.09 6.40
CA GLY A 287 -17.98 1.35 7.15
C GLY A 287 -17.71 2.62 6.32
N THR A 288 -17.89 2.59 5.00
CA THR A 288 -17.73 3.74 4.10
C THR A 288 -18.92 4.71 4.16
N SER A 289 -18.70 5.95 3.71
CA SER A 289 -19.75 6.99 3.61
C SER A 289 -20.18 7.27 2.16
N ASP A 290 -19.91 6.35 1.24
CA ASP A 290 -20.05 6.51 -0.21
C ASP A 290 -21.49 6.83 -0.66
N GLU A 291 -22.50 6.03 -0.26
CA GLU A 291 -23.89 6.31 -0.63
C GLU A 291 -24.42 7.63 -0.04
N LYS A 292 -24.02 7.95 1.19
CA LYS A 292 -24.40 9.20 1.87
C LYS A 292 -23.80 10.40 1.13
N THR A 293 -22.53 10.31 0.77
CA THR A 293 -21.81 11.34 0.02
C THR A 293 -22.39 11.54 -1.38
N ASN A 294 -22.71 10.45 -2.09
CA ASN A 294 -23.39 10.55 -3.38
C ASN A 294 -24.77 11.20 -3.25
N THR A 295 -25.53 10.84 -2.21
CA THR A 295 -26.85 11.43 -1.94
C THR A 295 -26.76 12.92 -1.63
N TYR A 296 -25.76 13.32 -0.82
CA TYR A 296 -25.52 14.73 -0.47
C TYR A 296 -25.32 15.61 -1.70
N PHE A 297 -24.55 15.14 -2.69
CA PHE A 297 -24.23 15.92 -3.89
C PHE A 297 -25.27 15.83 -5.01
N LYS A 298 -26.27 14.95 -4.91
CA LYS A 298 -27.20 14.62 -6.00
C LYS A 298 -27.89 15.83 -6.65
N ASP A 299 -28.28 16.80 -5.83
CA ASP A 299 -29.01 18.00 -6.26
C ASP A 299 -28.12 19.26 -6.26
N THR A 300 -26.79 19.06 -6.40
CA THR A 300 -25.78 20.12 -6.44
C THR A 300 -25.03 20.11 -7.77
N GLU A 301 -24.19 21.12 -8.02
CA GLU A 301 -23.31 21.15 -9.20
C GLU A 301 -22.10 20.20 -9.09
N VAL A 302 -21.83 19.66 -7.89
CA VAL A 302 -20.79 18.66 -7.67
C VAL A 302 -21.19 17.33 -8.33
N THR A 303 -20.24 16.71 -9.05
CA THR A 303 -20.48 15.42 -9.71
C THR A 303 -19.80 14.30 -8.95
N CYS A 304 -20.57 13.57 -8.15
CA CYS A 304 -20.11 12.38 -7.46
C CYS A 304 -20.48 11.11 -8.22
N VAL A 305 -19.50 10.25 -8.47
CA VAL A 305 -19.69 8.96 -9.15
C VAL A 305 -19.26 7.85 -8.20
N LEU A 306 -20.20 6.95 -7.89
CA LEU A 306 -19.91 5.68 -7.23
C LEU A 306 -19.29 4.71 -8.22
N CYS A 307 -18.10 4.21 -7.88
CA CYS A 307 -17.27 3.39 -8.75
C CYS A 307 -17.16 1.97 -8.20
N PRO A 308 -17.87 1.00 -8.79
CA PRO A 308 -17.67 -0.41 -8.43
C PRO A 308 -16.34 -0.91 -8.98
N ARG A 309 -15.70 -1.79 -8.24
CA ARG A 309 -14.44 -2.43 -8.65
C ARG A 309 -14.70 -3.88 -9.03
N GLN A 310 -14.62 -4.19 -10.32
CA GLN A 310 -14.67 -5.57 -10.84
C GLN A 310 -13.28 -6.21 -10.73
N GLY A 311 -12.85 -6.57 -9.52
CA GLY A 311 -11.56 -7.25 -9.33
C GLY A 311 -11.62 -8.74 -9.67
N GLY A 312 -10.48 -9.43 -9.58
CA GLY A 312 -10.40 -10.86 -9.90
C GLY A 312 -10.52 -11.12 -11.40
N VAL A 313 -9.86 -10.29 -12.22
CA VAL A 313 -9.83 -10.50 -13.68
C VAL A 313 -9.28 -11.88 -14.04
N GLU A 314 -8.47 -12.48 -13.17
CA GLU A 314 -7.96 -13.85 -13.32
C GLU A 314 -8.89 -14.95 -12.76
N ASP A 315 -9.99 -14.62 -12.10
CA ASP A 315 -10.94 -15.56 -11.51
C ASP A 315 -11.91 -16.15 -12.55
N SER A 316 -12.35 -17.40 -12.36
CA SER A 316 -13.38 -18.01 -13.22
C SER A 316 -14.72 -17.27 -13.11
N TYR A 317 -15.64 -17.46 -14.05
CA TYR A 317 -16.95 -16.79 -14.02
C TYR A 317 -17.72 -17.00 -12.69
N LEU A 318 -17.69 -18.23 -12.14
CA LEU A 318 -18.31 -18.52 -10.84
C LEU A 318 -17.60 -17.82 -9.67
N GLN A 319 -16.28 -17.69 -9.75
CA GLN A 319 -15.50 -16.96 -8.74
C GLN A 319 -15.74 -15.45 -8.83
N GLN A 320 -15.85 -14.89 -10.04
CA GLN A 320 -16.21 -13.49 -10.26
C GLN A 320 -17.61 -13.17 -9.73
N LEU A 321 -18.60 -14.05 -9.92
CA LEU A 321 -19.93 -13.87 -9.33
C LEU A 321 -19.93 -13.89 -7.80
N GLN A 322 -19.02 -14.65 -7.17
CA GLN A 322 -18.90 -14.73 -5.72
C GLN A 322 -18.04 -13.61 -5.12
N ARG A 323 -17.08 -13.06 -5.90
CA ARG A 323 -15.98 -12.23 -5.38
C ARG A 323 -15.78 -10.89 -6.07
N GLY A 324 -16.41 -10.67 -7.21
CA GLY A 324 -16.20 -9.50 -8.06
C GLY A 324 -16.54 -8.18 -7.38
N ASN A 325 -17.30 -8.21 -6.27
CA ASN A 325 -17.70 -7.06 -5.48
C ASN A 325 -16.91 -6.92 -4.15
N MET A 326 -15.88 -7.74 -3.90
CA MET A 326 -15.10 -7.75 -2.64
C MET A 326 -13.75 -7.01 -2.73
N PHE A 327 -13.42 -6.46 -3.89
CA PHE A 327 -12.24 -5.61 -4.11
C PHE A 327 -12.67 -4.15 -4.18
N THR A 328 -11.73 -3.24 -3.90
CA THR A 328 -12.05 -1.82 -3.71
C THR A 328 -11.28 -0.91 -4.66
N HIS A 329 -11.81 0.30 -4.87
CA HIS A 329 -11.01 1.42 -5.35
C HIS A 329 -10.34 2.08 -4.14
N HIS A 330 -9.04 1.88 -3.98
CA HIS A 330 -8.34 2.26 -2.76
C HIS A 330 -7.40 3.48 -2.92
N GLN A 331 -7.37 4.09 -4.11
CA GLN A 331 -6.64 5.33 -4.38
C GLN A 331 -7.24 6.50 -3.59
N LYS A 332 -6.36 7.30 -2.95
CA LYS A 332 -6.71 8.57 -2.31
C LYS A 332 -5.97 9.70 -3.01
N THR A 333 -6.70 10.58 -3.69
CA THR A 333 -6.09 11.72 -4.40
C THR A 333 -6.96 12.97 -4.34
N VAL A 334 -6.33 14.14 -4.22
CA VAL A 334 -6.95 15.44 -4.50
C VAL A 334 -6.15 16.13 -5.59
N ILE A 335 -6.79 16.57 -6.67
CA ILE A 335 -6.13 17.19 -7.83
C ILE A 335 -6.84 18.50 -8.13
N VAL A 336 -6.10 19.61 -8.16
CA VAL A 336 -6.65 20.95 -8.36
C VAL A 336 -5.79 21.77 -9.31
N ASP A 337 -6.36 22.84 -9.85
CA ASP A 337 -5.59 23.91 -10.48
C ASP A 337 -5.17 24.97 -9.45
N THR A 338 -3.92 25.40 -9.48
CA THR A 338 -3.40 26.49 -8.63
C THR A 338 -2.68 27.55 -9.47
N ALA A 339 -2.61 28.78 -8.96
CA ALA A 339 -1.93 29.88 -9.64
C ALA A 339 -0.43 29.61 -9.80
N LEU A 340 0.16 30.12 -10.87
CA LEU A 340 1.60 30.12 -11.06
C LEU A 340 2.29 31.07 -10.06
N SER A 341 3.48 30.67 -9.61
CA SER A 341 4.34 31.50 -8.78
C SER A 341 4.71 32.81 -9.51
N PRO A 342 4.76 33.97 -8.82
CA PRO A 342 5.17 35.24 -9.44
C PRO A 342 6.59 35.13 -10.02
N GLY A 343 6.73 35.30 -11.35
CA GLY A 343 8.02 35.19 -12.05
C GLY A 343 8.15 33.99 -12.99
N HIS A 344 7.26 33.00 -12.88
CA HIS A 344 7.20 31.87 -13.80
C HIS A 344 6.85 32.38 -15.22
N SER A 345 7.80 32.28 -16.14
CA SER A 345 7.60 32.61 -17.55
C SER A 345 7.23 31.32 -18.30
N PRO A 346 5.96 31.08 -18.65
CA PRO A 346 5.60 29.88 -19.41
C PRO A 346 6.29 29.89 -20.79
N PRO A 347 6.53 28.72 -21.39
CA PRO A 347 7.18 28.63 -22.71
C PRO A 347 6.41 29.41 -23.79
N PRO A 348 7.11 29.92 -24.84
CA PRO A 348 6.49 30.68 -25.92
C PRO A 348 5.42 29.86 -26.67
N MET A 349 4.31 30.53 -26.97
CA MET A 349 3.00 29.92 -27.20
C MET A 349 2.71 29.34 -28.59
N VAL A 350 1.77 28.38 -28.61
CA VAL A 350 1.03 27.89 -29.79
C VAL A 350 -0.34 28.59 -29.99
N ASN A 351 -0.93 29.24 -28.95
CA ASN A 351 -2.34 29.71 -28.99
C ASN A 351 -2.69 31.03 -28.22
N GLU A 352 -1.91 32.11 -28.32
CA GLU A 352 -2.24 33.49 -27.87
C GLU A 352 -2.68 33.75 -26.39
N VAL A 353 -2.91 32.74 -25.55
CA VAL A 353 -3.37 32.86 -24.14
C VAL A 353 -2.32 32.34 -23.15
N VAL A 354 -1.60 33.26 -22.48
CA VAL A 354 -0.55 32.91 -21.52
C VAL A 354 -1.17 32.17 -20.33
N PRO A 355 -0.79 30.91 -20.05
CA PRO A 355 -1.32 30.19 -18.91
C PRO A 355 -0.80 30.83 -17.61
N ASN A 356 -1.68 30.94 -16.62
CA ASN A 356 -1.39 31.50 -15.31
C ASN A 356 -1.67 30.52 -14.17
N ARG A 357 -2.03 29.26 -14.49
CA ARG A 357 -2.31 28.19 -13.53
C ARG A 357 -1.58 26.90 -13.89
N ARG A 358 -1.39 26.00 -12.92
CA ARG A 358 -0.81 24.66 -13.07
C ARG A 358 -1.60 23.61 -12.28
N ILE A 359 -1.35 22.34 -12.55
CA ILE A 359 -1.89 21.23 -11.75
C ILE A 359 -1.07 21.08 -10.46
N GLN A 360 -1.77 20.89 -9.35
CA GLN A 360 -1.25 20.39 -8.09
C GLN A 360 -2.01 19.12 -7.70
N ALA A 361 -1.31 18.14 -7.13
CA ALA A 361 -1.93 16.88 -6.73
C ALA A 361 -1.47 16.44 -5.33
N PHE A 362 -2.35 15.73 -4.63
CA PHE A 362 -2.10 15.10 -3.34
C PHE A 362 -2.31 13.59 -3.49
N VAL A 363 -1.38 12.79 -2.97
CA VAL A 363 -1.40 11.31 -3.03
C VAL A 363 -0.85 10.72 -1.73
N GLY A 364 -1.49 9.68 -1.19
CA GLY A 364 -1.01 9.00 0.02
C GLY A 364 -2.01 8.04 0.63
N GLY A 365 -1.90 7.81 1.95
CA GLY A 365 -2.77 6.91 2.71
C GLY A 365 -4.04 7.56 3.29
N LEU A 366 -4.05 8.89 3.46
CA LEU A 366 -5.19 9.63 4.01
C LEU A 366 -6.37 9.76 3.03
N ASP A 367 -7.51 9.17 3.38
CA ASP A 367 -8.83 9.50 2.83
C ASP A 367 -9.39 10.79 3.47
N LEU A 368 -10.24 11.51 2.75
CA LEU A 368 -10.98 12.66 3.30
C LEU A 368 -12.27 12.20 4.00
N THR A 369 -12.11 11.50 5.12
CA THR A 369 -13.19 10.87 5.88
C THR A 369 -12.97 10.96 7.39
N ASN A 370 -13.96 10.53 8.18
CA ASN A 370 -13.88 10.43 9.64
C ASN A 370 -12.67 9.62 10.15
N GLY A 371 -12.18 9.97 11.34
CA GLY A 371 -11.11 9.31 12.07
C GLY A 371 -9.70 9.56 11.54
N ARG A 372 -9.54 10.16 10.35
CA ARG A 372 -8.22 10.43 9.73
C ARG A 372 -7.57 11.72 10.23
N TYR A 373 -8.35 12.63 10.81
CA TYR A 373 -7.79 13.84 11.41
C TYR A 373 -7.00 13.47 12.66
N ASP A 374 -5.69 13.66 12.62
CA ASP A 374 -4.82 13.51 13.77
C ASP A 374 -3.57 14.38 13.63
N TYR A 375 -2.79 14.44 14.70
CA TYR A 375 -1.54 15.17 14.79
C TYR A 375 -0.54 14.39 15.66
N PRO A 376 0.78 14.66 15.56
CA PRO A 376 1.85 13.79 16.08
C PRO A 376 1.77 13.39 17.55
N SER A 377 1.01 14.12 18.37
CA SER A 377 0.80 13.76 19.79
C SER A 377 -0.18 12.60 19.99
N HIS A 378 -1.01 12.25 19.00
CA HIS A 378 -1.95 11.12 18.99
C HIS A 378 -2.77 10.94 20.28
N PRO A 379 -3.51 11.96 20.74
CA PRO A 379 -4.23 11.92 22.01
C PRO A 379 -5.29 10.82 22.07
N LEU A 380 -5.43 10.17 23.24
CA LEU A 380 -6.39 9.08 23.45
C LEU A 380 -7.72 9.56 24.07
N PHE A 381 -7.65 10.55 24.98
CA PHE A 381 -8.79 10.94 25.81
C PHE A 381 -9.16 12.42 25.66
N ASP A 382 -8.24 13.34 25.98
CA ASP A 382 -8.57 14.76 26.16
C ASP A 382 -9.08 15.45 24.89
N SER A 383 -8.58 15.04 23.72
CA SER A 383 -9.00 15.62 22.45
C SER A 383 -10.43 15.28 22.06
N CYS A 384 -11.03 14.27 22.71
CA CYS A 384 -12.42 13.87 22.52
C CYS A 384 -13.38 14.74 23.35
N ALA A 385 -12.87 15.67 24.17
CA ALA A 385 -13.69 16.52 24.99
C ALA A 385 -14.56 17.49 24.20
N PRO A 386 -15.69 18.01 24.71
CA PRO A 386 -16.61 18.87 23.96
C PRO A 386 -15.95 20.02 23.19
N GLU A 387 -14.83 20.56 23.68
CA GLU A 387 -14.06 21.64 23.03
C GLU A 387 -12.81 21.13 22.27
N GLY A 388 -12.54 19.83 22.32
CA GLY A 388 -11.42 19.17 21.68
C GLY A 388 -11.65 18.86 20.19
N PRO A 389 -10.59 18.73 19.39
CA PRO A 389 -10.68 18.59 17.93
C PRO A 389 -11.27 17.24 17.44
N HIS A 390 -11.43 16.25 18.33
CA HIS A 390 -11.98 14.93 18.02
C HIS A 390 -13.40 14.73 18.55
N CYS A 391 -14.03 15.71 19.20
CA CYS A 391 -15.40 15.56 19.71
C CYS A 391 -16.45 15.38 18.60
N ILE A 392 -16.22 16.01 17.45
CA ILE A 392 -17.05 15.93 16.24
C ILE A 392 -16.69 14.73 15.35
N ASP A 393 -15.62 14.01 15.68
CA ASP A 393 -15.02 12.97 14.84
C ASP A 393 -14.36 11.90 15.71
N PHE A 394 -15.11 11.42 16.71
CA PHE A 394 -14.66 10.33 17.55
C PHE A 394 -14.64 9.04 16.71
N TYR A 395 -13.48 8.39 16.65
CA TYR A 395 -13.29 7.15 15.88
C TYR A 395 -12.69 6.05 16.75
N GLN A 396 -13.26 4.85 16.66
CA GLN A 396 -12.78 3.64 17.33
C GLN A 396 -13.35 2.41 16.61
N GLY A 397 -12.54 1.80 15.73
CA GLY A 397 -12.96 0.68 14.86
C GLY A 397 -12.75 -0.71 15.47
N CYS A 398 -12.12 -0.81 16.65
CA CYS A 398 -11.60 -2.08 17.16
C CYS A 398 -12.44 -2.72 18.28
N VAL A 399 -13.65 -2.21 18.54
CA VAL A 399 -14.55 -2.70 19.59
C VAL A 399 -15.95 -3.03 19.04
N GLU A 400 -16.61 -4.03 19.62
CA GLU A 400 -17.90 -4.55 19.13
C GLU A 400 -19.05 -3.54 19.22
N ALA A 401 -19.06 -2.71 20.27
CA ALA A 401 -20.03 -1.65 20.47
C ALA A 401 -19.40 -0.56 21.34
N LEU A 402 -19.68 0.71 21.02
CA LEU A 402 -19.27 1.83 21.85
C LEU A 402 -20.13 1.86 23.11
N ASP A 403 -19.48 1.94 24.27
CA ASP A 403 -20.13 2.20 25.54
C ASP A 403 -20.71 3.62 25.53
N SER A 404 -22.04 3.72 25.57
CA SER A 404 -22.80 4.99 25.49
C SER A 404 -22.50 5.95 26.63
N SER A 405 -21.82 5.48 27.69
CA SER A 405 -21.45 6.30 28.84
C SER A 405 -20.06 6.93 28.75
N LYS A 406 -19.10 6.33 28.00
CA LYS A 406 -17.68 6.75 27.93
C LYS A 406 -17.02 6.22 26.65
N ALA A 407 -16.97 7.04 25.58
CA ALA A 407 -16.48 6.57 24.27
C ALA A 407 -14.95 6.32 24.20
N CYS A 408 -14.14 6.79 25.14
CA CYS A 408 -12.67 6.68 25.06
C CYS A 408 -12.11 5.30 25.45
N PRO A 409 -10.86 4.95 25.06
CA PRO A 409 -9.98 5.73 24.18
C PRO A 409 -10.49 5.73 22.74
N ARG A 410 -10.30 6.85 22.04
CA ARG A 410 -10.38 6.83 20.58
C ARG A 410 -9.22 6.01 20.01
N GLU A 411 -9.27 5.71 18.73
CA GLU A 411 -8.18 5.13 17.95
C GLU A 411 -7.40 6.25 17.24
N PRO A 412 -6.15 6.54 17.65
CA PRO A 412 -5.25 7.41 16.90
C PRO A 412 -4.88 6.91 15.52
N TRP A 413 -4.63 7.85 14.61
CA TRP A 413 -4.42 7.59 13.19
C TRP A 413 -3.09 8.19 12.74
N HIS A 414 -2.08 7.34 12.60
CA HIS A 414 -0.79 7.71 12.03
C HIS A 414 -0.75 7.33 10.55
N ASP A 415 -0.45 8.29 9.68
CA ASP A 415 -0.49 8.09 8.22
C ASP A 415 0.44 9.04 7.47
N ILE A 416 0.65 8.78 6.18
CA ILE A 416 1.61 9.51 5.33
C ILE A 416 0.92 9.97 4.05
N HIS A 417 1.22 11.20 3.63
CA HIS A 417 0.72 11.79 2.39
C HIS A 417 1.78 12.64 1.71
N ALA A 418 1.58 12.97 0.44
CA ALA A 418 2.47 13.85 -0.30
C ALA A 418 1.71 14.83 -1.19
N LYS A 419 2.22 16.05 -1.31
CA LYS A 419 1.81 17.04 -2.31
C LYS A 419 2.84 17.08 -3.44
N LEU A 420 2.35 17.19 -4.66
CA LEU A 420 3.12 17.22 -5.89
C LEU A 420 2.83 18.50 -6.68
N GLU A 421 3.90 19.15 -7.11
CA GLU A 421 3.85 20.25 -8.08
C GLU A 421 4.90 20.00 -9.16
N GLY A 422 4.56 20.29 -10.42
CA GLY A 422 5.40 20.01 -11.57
C GLY A 422 4.84 18.86 -12.43
N PRO A 423 5.66 18.28 -13.33
CA PRO A 423 5.15 17.36 -14.34
C PRO A 423 4.50 16.09 -13.76
N ALA A 424 4.93 15.60 -12.60
CA ALA A 424 4.36 14.41 -11.97
C ALA A 424 2.92 14.61 -11.47
N ALA A 425 2.52 15.85 -11.14
CA ALA A 425 1.12 16.16 -10.80
C ALA A 425 0.18 15.91 -12.00
N VAL A 426 0.70 16.06 -13.23
CA VAL A 426 -0.04 15.75 -14.45
C VAL A 426 -0.24 14.24 -14.62
N ASP A 427 0.75 13.42 -14.26
CA ASP A 427 0.59 11.96 -14.32
C ASP A 427 -0.52 11.47 -13.36
N VAL A 428 -0.65 12.09 -12.18
CA VAL A 428 -1.77 11.83 -11.24
C VAL A 428 -3.12 12.25 -11.84
N ALA A 429 -3.15 13.40 -12.52
CA ALA A 429 -4.33 13.86 -13.25
C ALA A 429 -4.70 12.92 -14.40
N ILE A 430 -3.73 12.39 -15.14
CA ILE A 430 -3.96 11.39 -16.19
C ILE A 430 -4.57 10.12 -15.59
N ASN A 431 -4.09 9.64 -14.44
CA ASN A 431 -4.71 8.51 -13.75
C ASN A 431 -6.20 8.76 -13.46
N PHE A 432 -6.55 9.93 -12.93
CA PHE A 432 -7.94 10.29 -12.67
C PHE A 432 -8.77 10.27 -13.96
N ILE A 433 -8.26 10.90 -15.01
CA ILE A 433 -8.92 11.00 -16.32
C ILE A 433 -9.18 9.62 -16.91
N GLU A 434 -8.19 8.72 -16.91
CA GLU A 434 -8.34 7.36 -17.43
C GLU A 434 -9.44 6.57 -16.73
N ARG A 435 -9.55 6.76 -15.41
CA ARG A 435 -10.62 6.16 -14.60
C ARG A 435 -11.97 6.82 -14.86
N TRP A 436 -12.01 8.15 -14.94
CA TRP A 436 -13.23 8.91 -15.21
C TRP A 436 -13.85 8.47 -16.54
N VAL A 437 -13.05 8.43 -17.60
CA VAL A 437 -13.53 8.05 -18.94
C VAL A 437 -14.04 6.61 -18.94
N LYS A 438 -13.42 5.74 -18.15
CA LYS A 438 -13.82 4.35 -18.02
C LYS A 438 -15.11 4.15 -17.19
N GLN A 439 -15.26 4.88 -16.09
CA GLN A 439 -16.23 4.56 -15.02
C GLN A 439 -17.33 5.61 -14.80
N ALA A 440 -17.13 6.88 -15.18
CA ALA A 440 -18.10 7.95 -14.91
C ALA A 440 -19.34 7.93 -15.81
N GLY A 441 -19.29 7.19 -16.92
CA GLY A 441 -20.38 7.07 -17.88
C GLY A 441 -20.49 8.24 -18.86
N ALA A 442 -21.10 7.98 -20.02
CA ALA A 442 -21.09 8.90 -21.17
C ALA A 442 -21.69 10.30 -20.88
N ARG A 443 -22.66 10.40 -19.96
CA ARG A 443 -23.31 11.67 -19.60
C ARG A 443 -22.38 12.65 -18.88
N ASN A 444 -21.38 12.13 -18.17
CA ASN A 444 -20.48 12.92 -17.34
C ASN A 444 -19.21 13.36 -18.08
N MET A 445 -19.05 12.97 -19.36
CA MET A 445 -17.82 13.28 -20.10
C MET A 445 -17.66 14.76 -20.46
N PHE A 446 -18.77 15.47 -20.66
CA PHE A 446 -18.74 16.90 -20.97
C PHE A 446 -18.28 17.76 -19.78
N LYS A 447 -18.50 17.28 -18.53
CA LYS A 447 -18.07 18.00 -17.32
C LYS A 447 -16.54 18.00 -17.15
N LEU A 448 -15.87 16.92 -17.59
CA LEU A 448 -14.41 16.85 -17.62
C LEU A 448 -13.82 17.90 -18.57
N VAL A 449 -14.43 18.08 -19.75
CA VAL A 449 -13.97 19.04 -20.77
C VAL A 449 -14.29 20.49 -20.41
N GLY A 450 -15.47 20.73 -19.84
CA GLY A 450 -15.89 22.04 -19.35
C GLY A 450 -15.00 22.58 -18.23
N GLY A 451 -14.60 21.71 -17.28
CA GLY A 451 -13.74 22.08 -16.16
C GLY A 451 -12.32 22.50 -16.54
N VAL A 452 -11.80 22.02 -17.68
CA VAL A 452 -10.45 22.35 -18.15
C VAL A 452 -10.45 23.55 -19.11
N GLY A 453 -11.60 24.22 -19.31
CA GLY A 453 -11.70 25.43 -20.13
C GLY A 453 -11.60 25.21 -21.65
N LEU A 454 -11.66 23.95 -22.11
CA LEU A 454 -11.41 23.59 -23.51
C LEU A 454 -12.56 23.88 -24.47
N HIS A 455 -13.70 24.36 -23.97
CA HIS A 455 -14.85 24.72 -24.79
C HIS A 455 -14.70 26.05 -25.56
N HIS A 456 -13.73 26.93 -25.20
CA HIS A 456 -13.66 28.30 -25.75
C HIS A 456 -12.26 28.85 -26.12
N ARG A 457 -11.30 28.01 -26.56
CA ARG A 457 -9.96 28.46 -27.02
C ARG A 457 -9.18 29.33 -26.01
N LYS A 458 -9.50 29.27 -24.71
CA LYS A 458 -8.83 30.00 -23.63
C LYS A 458 -8.41 29.01 -22.55
N VAL A 459 -7.33 28.27 -22.79
CA VAL A 459 -6.73 27.39 -21.78
C VAL A 459 -5.74 28.24 -20.98
N ASP A 460 -6.01 28.46 -19.70
CA ASP A 460 -5.12 29.20 -18.79
C ASP A 460 -4.39 28.30 -17.78
N VAL A 461 -4.63 26.98 -17.85
CA VAL A 461 -3.89 25.94 -17.11
C VAL A 461 -2.77 25.37 -17.97
N LEU A 462 -1.56 25.28 -17.42
CA LEU A 462 -0.42 24.59 -18.01
C LEU A 462 -0.70 23.08 -18.12
N LEU A 463 -0.82 22.59 -19.35
CA LEU A 463 -1.06 21.18 -19.68
C LEU A 463 -0.14 20.75 -20.82
N PRO A 464 0.33 19.50 -20.85
CA PRO A 464 0.99 18.94 -22.02
C PRO A 464 0.14 19.09 -23.29
N GLU A 465 0.78 19.33 -24.44
CA GLU A 465 0.06 19.46 -25.72
C GLU A 465 -0.81 18.24 -26.02
N GLY A 466 -0.26 17.03 -25.80
CA GLY A 466 -1.02 15.78 -25.99
C GLY A 466 -2.26 15.69 -25.09
N LEU A 467 -2.19 16.22 -23.86
CA LEU A 467 -3.32 16.24 -22.94
C LEU A 467 -4.36 17.29 -23.35
N GLN A 468 -3.94 18.46 -23.85
CA GLN A 468 -4.85 19.47 -24.41
C GLN A 468 -5.60 18.93 -25.63
N GLN A 469 -4.88 18.26 -26.54
CA GLN A 469 -5.48 17.62 -27.72
C GLN A 469 -6.46 16.52 -27.30
N TYR A 470 -6.10 15.70 -26.32
CA TYR A 470 -6.95 14.64 -25.78
C TYR A 470 -8.26 15.18 -25.21
N LEU A 471 -8.19 16.18 -24.35
CA LEU A 471 -9.35 16.75 -23.67
C LEU A 471 -10.21 17.65 -24.59
N SER A 472 -9.79 17.90 -25.84
CA SER A 472 -10.59 18.67 -26.79
C SER A 472 -11.93 17.99 -27.09
N ALA A 473 -13.01 18.77 -27.06
CA ALA A 473 -14.38 18.25 -27.12
C ALA A 473 -14.66 17.34 -28.34
N SER A 474 -14.01 17.56 -29.48
CA SER A 474 -14.22 16.75 -30.70
C SER A 474 -13.76 15.30 -30.56
N ASN A 475 -12.71 15.04 -29.77
CA ASN A 475 -12.11 13.71 -29.64
C ASN A 475 -12.90 12.82 -28.67
N LEU A 476 -13.38 13.41 -27.56
CA LEU A 476 -14.21 12.71 -26.58
C LEU A 476 -15.63 12.43 -27.08
N VAL A 477 -16.20 13.32 -27.91
CA VAL A 477 -17.58 13.19 -28.42
C VAL A 477 -17.72 12.18 -29.56
N LYS A 478 -16.68 11.98 -30.38
CA LYS A 478 -16.75 11.08 -31.56
C LYS A 478 -16.44 9.62 -31.24
N GLY A 479 -16.18 9.26 -29.99
CA GLY A 479 -15.78 7.89 -29.63
C GLY A 479 -14.52 7.41 -30.36
N GLN A 480 -13.67 8.33 -30.84
CA GLN A 480 -12.40 8.04 -31.53
C GLN A 480 -11.29 7.67 -30.53
N VAL A 481 -11.64 6.80 -29.58
CA VAL A 481 -10.79 6.32 -28.47
C VAL A 481 -9.60 5.48 -28.99
N LYS A 482 -9.60 5.01 -30.24
CA LYS A 482 -8.44 4.28 -30.78
C LYS A 482 -7.16 5.11 -30.86
N HIS A 483 -7.25 6.45 -30.91
CA HIS A 483 -6.07 7.33 -30.93
C HIS A 483 -5.49 7.64 -29.54
N LEU A 484 -6.14 7.20 -28.46
CA LEU A 484 -5.70 7.45 -27.07
C LEU A 484 -4.40 6.72 -26.73
N SER A 485 -4.23 5.46 -27.14
CA SER A 485 -2.99 4.72 -26.92
C SER A 485 -1.82 5.38 -27.66
N ASP A 486 -2.05 5.81 -28.90
CA ASP A 486 -1.00 6.25 -29.81
C ASP A 486 -0.50 7.67 -29.49
N MET A 487 -1.41 8.62 -29.22
CA MET A 487 -1.03 9.98 -28.76
C MET A 487 -0.32 9.93 -27.40
N ARG A 488 -0.72 8.98 -26.55
CA ARG A 488 -0.18 8.80 -25.21
C ARG A 488 1.22 8.22 -25.20
N VAL A 489 1.52 7.29 -26.11
CA VAL A 489 2.91 6.82 -26.32
C VAL A 489 3.81 7.99 -26.71
N GLN A 490 3.31 8.97 -27.47
CA GLN A 490 4.07 10.17 -27.81
C GLN A 490 4.20 11.15 -26.62
N SER A 491 3.13 11.42 -25.87
CA SER A 491 3.18 12.35 -24.72
C SER A 491 3.97 11.80 -23.53
N ILE A 492 3.98 10.48 -23.32
CA ILE A 492 4.79 9.84 -22.27
C ILE A 492 6.29 9.87 -22.62
N LYS A 493 6.64 9.77 -23.90
CA LYS A 493 8.04 9.73 -24.35
C LYS A 493 8.72 11.10 -24.38
N HIS A 494 7.95 12.20 -24.44
CA HIS A 494 8.53 13.53 -24.48
C HIS A 494 8.60 14.16 -23.08
N HIS A 495 9.79 14.72 -22.79
CA HIS A 495 10.02 15.57 -21.64
C HIS A 495 9.32 16.91 -21.91
N ASP A 496 8.17 17.14 -21.28
CA ASP A 496 7.37 18.34 -21.51
C ASP A 496 8.06 19.58 -20.90
N ALA A 497 8.97 20.18 -21.68
CA ALA A 497 9.68 21.39 -21.33
C ALA A 497 8.67 22.51 -20.98
N GLY A 498 8.83 23.12 -19.80
CA GLY A 498 7.97 24.21 -19.31
C GLY A 498 6.90 23.81 -18.30
N LEU A 499 6.81 22.54 -17.90
CA LEU A 499 6.01 22.10 -16.74
C LEU A 499 6.82 21.98 -15.44
N GLU A 500 8.14 22.11 -15.53
CA GLU A 500 9.04 22.07 -14.39
C GLU A 500 8.80 23.25 -13.44
N MET A 501 9.38 23.15 -12.25
CA MET A 501 9.37 24.18 -11.23
C MET A 501 10.66 25.02 -11.33
N PRO A 502 10.71 26.09 -12.16
CA PRO A 502 11.95 26.84 -12.43
C PRO A 502 12.44 27.66 -11.25
N ASP A 503 11.56 27.94 -10.28
CA ASP A 503 11.84 28.84 -9.15
C ASP A 503 12.37 28.09 -7.91
N LEU A 504 12.62 26.77 -8.02
CA LEU A 504 13.17 26.01 -6.89
C LEU A 504 14.63 26.39 -6.64
N PRO A 505 15.07 26.49 -5.37
CA PRO A 505 16.47 26.67 -5.04
C PRO A 505 17.35 25.59 -5.68
N PRO A 506 18.61 25.90 -6.06
CA PRO A 506 19.51 24.92 -6.63
C PRO A 506 19.65 23.68 -5.74
N GLY A 507 19.41 22.49 -6.31
CA GLY A 507 19.51 21.21 -5.60
C GLY A 507 18.23 20.75 -4.88
N GLU A 508 17.20 21.59 -4.76
CA GLU A 508 15.96 21.21 -4.07
C GLU A 508 14.93 20.52 -4.99
N ALA A 509 15.14 20.54 -6.31
CA ALA A 509 14.25 19.90 -7.27
C ALA A 509 14.19 18.37 -7.11
N TRP A 510 13.01 17.82 -7.35
CA TRP A 510 12.72 16.40 -7.22
C TRP A 510 12.54 15.71 -8.57
N SER A 511 13.03 14.48 -8.64
CA SER A 511 12.64 13.50 -9.66
C SER A 511 11.58 12.57 -9.08
N VAL A 512 10.44 12.47 -9.75
CA VAL A 512 9.25 11.76 -9.27
C VAL A 512 8.74 10.81 -10.36
N GLN A 513 8.34 9.61 -9.98
CA GLN A 513 7.75 8.61 -10.86
C GLN A 513 6.43 8.12 -10.27
N LEU A 514 5.38 8.03 -11.09
CA LEU A 514 4.08 7.52 -10.67
C LEU A 514 3.97 6.01 -10.90
N PHE A 515 3.42 5.31 -9.91
CA PHE A 515 3.17 3.87 -9.94
C PHE A 515 1.72 3.58 -9.60
N ARG A 516 1.18 2.49 -10.14
CA ARG A 516 -0.19 2.06 -9.87
C ARG A 516 -0.32 0.54 -9.78
N THR A 517 -1.41 0.15 -9.14
CA THR A 517 -2.02 -1.17 -9.25
C THR A 517 -3.39 -0.94 -9.86
N ILE A 518 -3.62 -1.30 -11.12
CA ILE A 518 -4.92 -1.11 -11.80
C ILE A 518 -4.98 -1.95 -13.08
N ASP A 519 -6.17 -2.26 -13.57
CA ASP A 519 -6.35 -2.98 -14.83
C ASP A 519 -7.32 -2.26 -15.79
N SER A 520 -7.37 -2.77 -17.02
CA SER A 520 -8.20 -2.21 -18.10
C SER A 520 -9.72 -2.26 -17.87
N THR A 521 -10.18 -2.88 -16.78
CA THR A 521 -11.59 -2.81 -16.36
C THR A 521 -11.90 -1.51 -15.61
N SER A 522 -10.89 -0.88 -15.02
CA SER A 522 -11.02 0.36 -14.25
C SER A 522 -10.33 1.58 -14.88
N ALA A 523 -9.38 1.38 -15.80
CA ALA A 523 -8.74 2.46 -16.56
C ALA A 523 -8.89 2.25 -18.07
N GLN A 524 -9.05 3.35 -18.82
CA GLN A 524 -9.06 3.36 -20.28
C GLN A 524 -7.75 3.95 -20.83
N GLY A 525 -7.34 3.53 -22.03
CA GLY A 525 -6.16 4.08 -22.70
C GLY A 525 -4.89 3.23 -22.59
N PHE A 526 -4.99 2.01 -22.05
CA PHE A 526 -3.91 1.03 -22.14
C PHE A 526 -3.66 0.59 -23.59
N PRO A 527 -2.39 0.38 -24.00
CA PRO A 527 -2.06 -0.20 -25.29
C PRO A 527 -2.64 -1.62 -25.42
N THR A 528 -2.91 -2.05 -26.66
CA THR A 528 -3.53 -3.35 -26.96
C THR A 528 -2.62 -4.33 -27.70
N ASP A 529 -1.60 -3.85 -28.41
CA ASP A 529 -0.59 -4.69 -29.09
C ASP A 529 0.50 -5.17 -28.12
N ALA A 530 1.16 -6.29 -28.46
CA ALA A 530 2.14 -6.97 -27.60
C ALA A 530 3.32 -6.07 -27.21
N GLU A 531 3.87 -5.38 -28.20
CA GLU A 531 5.09 -4.60 -28.07
C GLU A 531 4.85 -3.38 -27.19
N SER A 532 3.80 -2.61 -27.48
CA SER A 532 3.47 -1.42 -26.68
C SER A 532 3.06 -1.76 -25.24
N ILE A 533 2.42 -2.91 -25.00
CA ILE A 533 2.14 -3.42 -23.65
C ILE A 533 3.44 -3.68 -22.89
N PHE A 534 4.39 -4.37 -23.53
CA PHE A 534 5.69 -4.67 -22.94
C PHE A 534 6.50 -3.39 -22.65
N GLU A 535 6.58 -2.48 -23.62
CA GLU A 535 7.29 -1.19 -23.47
C GLU A 535 6.69 -0.32 -22.36
N ALA A 536 5.36 -0.37 -22.19
CA ALA A 536 4.66 0.31 -21.10
C ALA A 536 4.77 -0.42 -19.74
N GLY A 537 5.47 -1.56 -19.69
CA GLY A 537 5.64 -2.35 -18.47
C GLY A 537 4.39 -3.08 -17.99
N LEU A 538 3.35 -3.19 -18.83
CA LEU A 538 2.08 -3.81 -18.47
C LEU A 538 2.15 -5.33 -18.60
N ILE A 539 1.38 -6.03 -17.79
CA ILE A 539 1.20 -7.49 -17.83
C ILE A 539 -0.18 -7.78 -18.44
N VAL A 540 -0.39 -8.96 -19.02
CA VAL A 540 -1.70 -9.37 -19.53
C VAL A 540 -2.24 -10.57 -18.77
N GLY A 541 -3.46 -10.44 -18.23
CA GLY A 541 -4.20 -11.53 -17.59
C GLY A 541 -5.60 -11.66 -18.21
N LYS A 542 -5.98 -12.86 -18.68
CA LYS A 542 -7.26 -13.13 -19.37
C LYS A 542 -7.65 -12.11 -20.45
N GLY A 543 -6.68 -11.63 -21.23
CA GLY A 543 -6.92 -10.66 -22.31
C GLY A 543 -7.15 -9.22 -21.83
N LYS A 544 -6.81 -8.90 -20.57
CA LYS A 544 -6.85 -7.55 -20.00
C LYS A 544 -5.45 -7.09 -19.63
N SER A 545 -5.10 -5.86 -20.00
CA SER A 545 -3.87 -5.21 -19.54
C SER A 545 -3.97 -4.86 -18.06
N ILE A 546 -2.88 -5.10 -17.33
CA ILE A 546 -2.72 -4.95 -15.88
C ILE A 546 -1.45 -4.13 -15.64
N ASP A 547 -1.58 -3.07 -14.86
CA ASP A 547 -0.48 -2.30 -14.30
C ASP A 547 -0.25 -2.78 -12.86
N ALA A 548 0.93 -3.34 -12.59
CA ALA A 548 1.40 -3.75 -11.27
C ALA A 548 2.74 -3.04 -10.94
N SER A 549 2.90 -1.80 -11.43
CA SER A 549 4.13 -1.04 -11.31
C SER A 549 4.50 -0.71 -9.87
N ILE A 550 3.55 -0.67 -8.92
CA ILE A 550 3.87 -0.52 -7.49
C ILE A 550 4.68 -1.71 -6.98
N HIS A 551 4.27 -2.94 -7.29
CA HIS A 551 5.02 -4.13 -6.88
C HIS A 551 6.43 -4.15 -7.50
N ARG A 552 6.52 -3.79 -8.78
CA ARG A 552 7.82 -3.62 -9.47
C ARG A 552 8.68 -2.54 -8.81
N ALA A 553 8.10 -1.41 -8.40
CA ALA A 553 8.82 -0.33 -7.72
C ALA A 553 9.40 -0.82 -6.39
N TYR A 554 8.59 -1.48 -5.55
CA TYR A 554 9.07 -2.09 -4.30
C TYR A 554 10.27 -3.01 -4.54
N ILE A 555 10.16 -3.95 -5.49
CA ILE A 555 11.24 -4.89 -5.78
C ILE A 555 12.53 -4.16 -6.21
N ASN A 556 12.44 -3.24 -7.17
CA ASN A 556 13.61 -2.53 -7.68
C ASN A 556 14.26 -1.63 -6.61
N LEU A 557 13.47 -1.02 -5.75
CA LEU A 557 13.95 -0.18 -4.65
C LEU A 557 14.63 -1.00 -3.54
N ILE A 558 14.09 -2.16 -3.20
CA ILE A 558 14.72 -3.09 -2.25
C ILE A 558 16.04 -3.64 -2.83
N ARG A 559 16.04 -4.04 -4.10
CA ARG A 559 17.23 -4.59 -4.77
C ARG A 559 18.37 -3.59 -4.86
N ARG A 560 18.10 -2.30 -5.07
CA ARG A 560 19.14 -1.26 -5.16
C ARG A 560 19.65 -0.76 -3.80
N ALA A 561 18.88 -0.94 -2.72
CA ALA A 561 19.21 -0.41 -1.39
C ALA A 561 20.62 -0.81 -0.94
N LYS A 562 21.34 0.10 -0.27
CA LYS A 562 22.75 -0.07 0.07
C LYS A 562 22.99 -0.12 1.57
N ARG A 563 22.25 0.69 2.34
CA ARG A 563 22.49 0.97 3.76
C ARG A 563 21.34 0.51 4.64
N TYR A 564 20.11 0.89 4.30
CA TYR A 564 18.95 0.48 5.09
C TYR A 564 17.61 0.66 4.36
N LEU A 565 16.57 0.06 4.93
CA LEU A 565 15.18 0.31 4.58
C LEU A 565 14.40 0.70 5.83
N TYR A 566 13.54 1.72 5.72
CA TYR A 566 12.54 2.06 6.73
C TYR A 566 11.16 2.00 6.09
N LEU A 567 10.28 1.15 6.63
CA LEU A 567 8.93 0.95 6.11
C LEU A 567 7.91 1.22 7.20
N GLU A 568 6.84 1.91 6.83
CA GLU A 568 5.62 1.98 7.65
C GLU A 568 4.47 1.48 6.78
N ASN A 569 3.78 0.43 7.21
CA ASN A 569 2.70 -0.16 6.42
C ASN A 569 1.57 -0.71 7.28
N GLN A 570 0.33 -0.52 6.86
CA GLN A 570 -0.85 -1.12 7.52
C GLN A 570 -0.82 -2.66 7.52
N TYR A 571 -0.27 -3.27 6.46
CA TYR A 571 -0.14 -4.72 6.36
C TYR A 571 1.26 -5.12 5.95
N PHE A 572 1.73 -6.28 6.43
CA PHE A 572 3.00 -6.84 6.01
C PHE A 572 2.94 -8.36 5.81
N LEU A 573 2.42 -8.79 4.67
CA LEU A 573 2.29 -10.21 4.35
C LEU A 573 2.49 -10.49 2.86
N GLY A 574 3.15 -11.61 2.56
CA GLY A 574 3.54 -11.92 1.19
C GLY A 574 4.50 -13.09 1.08
N SER A 575 4.84 -13.41 -0.17
CA SER A 575 5.80 -14.45 -0.53
C SER A 575 5.46 -15.82 0.06
N ALA A 576 4.16 -16.18 0.01
CA ALA A 576 3.65 -17.41 0.60
C ALA A 576 4.33 -18.66 0.05
N HIS A 577 4.80 -18.62 -1.20
CA HIS A 577 5.56 -19.69 -1.83
C HIS A 577 6.85 -20.07 -1.09
N LEU A 578 7.35 -19.22 -0.18
CA LEU A 578 8.51 -19.47 0.67
C LEU A 578 8.16 -19.75 2.14
N TRP A 579 6.89 -19.79 2.51
CA TRP A 579 6.50 -20.14 3.89
C TRP A 579 6.74 -21.63 4.16
N ASP A 580 7.01 -21.99 5.42
CA ASP A 580 7.22 -23.40 5.83
C ASP A 580 5.96 -24.27 5.63
N SER A 581 4.79 -23.65 5.60
CA SER A 581 3.50 -24.28 5.36
C SER A 581 2.58 -23.32 4.62
N ASP A 582 1.48 -23.83 4.07
CA ASP A 582 0.49 -23.03 3.35
C ASP A 582 1.03 -22.32 2.09
N GLN A 583 2.02 -22.92 1.42
CA GLN A 583 2.69 -22.34 0.24
C GLN A 583 1.77 -22.08 -0.96
N ASN A 584 0.63 -22.78 -1.01
CA ASN A 584 -0.39 -22.60 -2.05
C ASN A 584 -1.34 -21.42 -1.76
N THR A 585 -1.10 -20.65 -0.69
CA THR A 585 -1.87 -19.45 -0.39
C THR A 585 -1.64 -18.42 -1.52
N PRO A 586 -2.70 -17.85 -2.12
CA PRO A 586 -2.60 -16.89 -3.22
C PRO A 586 -2.10 -15.52 -2.73
N CYS A 587 -0.87 -15.47 -2.24
CA CYS A 587 -0.20 -14.32 -1.65
C CYS A 587 1.27 -14.31 -2.11
N HIS A 588 1.47 -14.11 -3.41
CA HIS A 588 2.72 -14.33 -4.13
C HIS A 588 3.55 -13.06 -4.37
N ASN A 589 3.11 -11.91 -3.86
CA ASN A 589 3.90 -10.68 -3.89
C ASN A 589 5.27 -10.94 -3.24
N GLN A 590 6.32 -10.45 -3.89
CA GLN A 590 7.71 -10.79 -3.55
C GLN A 590 8.37 -9.83 -2.56
N VAL A 591 7.65 -8.83 -2.04
CA VAL A 591 8.24 -7.78 -1.19
C VAL A 591 8.93 -8.36 0.06
N PRO A 592 8.30 -9.25 0.86
CA PRO A 592 8.99 -9.87 1.99
C PRO A 592 10.20 -10.71 1.60
N ALA A 593 10.10 -11.49 0.51
CA ALA A 593 11.21 -12.31 0.02
C ALA A 593 12.41 -11.45 -0.42
N GLU A 594 12.17 -10.36 -1.16
CA GLU A 594 13.22 -9.46 -1.60
C GLU A 594 13.95 -8.80 -0.43
N ILE A 595 13.22 -8.39 0.62
CA ILE A 595 13.83 -7.84 1.85
C ILE A 595 14.72 -8.88 2.53
N ALA A 596 14.21 -10.10 2.75
CA ALA A 596 14.98 -11.17 3.39
C ALA A 596 16.22 -11.53 2.57
N LEU A 597 16.08 -11.72 1.26
CA LEU A 597 17.21 -12.02 0.37
C LEU A 597 18.22 -10.88 0.32
N LYS A 598 17.77 -9.62 0.36
CA LYS A 598 18.65 -8.45 0.44
C LYS A 598 19.51 -8.48 1.69
N ILE A 599 18.91 -8.73 2.85
CA ILE A 599 19.63 -8.89 4.12
C ILE A 599 20.61 -10.07 4.03
N CYS A 600 20.17 -11.24 3.55
CA CYS A 600 21.02 -12.41 3.42
C CYS A 600 22.24 -12.12 2.52
N ASN A 601 22.05 -11.42 1.41
CA ASN A 601 23.14 -11.05 0.51
C ASN A 601 24.14 -10.09 1.19
N LYS A 602 23.65 -9.13 1.98
CA LYS A 602 24.49 -8.19 2.74
C LYS A 602 25.27 -8.88 3.87
N ILE A 603 24.65 -9.83 4.56
CA ILE A 603 25.33 -10.70 5.55
C ILE A 603 26.46 -11.47 4.89
N LYS A 604 26.19 -12.13 3.76
CA LYS A 604 27.20 -12.91 3.00
C LYS A 604 28.34 -12.03 2.49
N ALA A 605 28.05 -10.78 2.15
CA ALA A 605 29.05 -9.79 1.74
C ALA A 605 29.81 -9.14 2.91
N GLY A 606 29.37 -9.32 4.16
CA GLY A 606 29.93 -8.63 5.32
C GLY A 606 29.66 -7.12 5.33
N GLU A 607 28.59 -6.67 4.68
CA GLU A 607 28.22 -5.27 4.55
C GLU A 607 27.12 -4.87 5.56
N PRO A 608 27.21 -3.69 6.22
CA PRO A 608 26.16 -3.23 7.12
C PRO A 608 24.87 -2.95 6.34
N PHE A 609 23.77 -3.55 6.80
CA PHE A 609 22.44 -3.32 6.23
C PHE A 609 21.34 -3.59 7.27
N ARG A 610 20.38 -2.68 7.38
CA ARG A 610 19.32 -2.73 8.41
C ARG A 610 17.96 -2.50 7.82
N VAL A 611 16.94 -3.15 8.36
CA VAL A 611 15.56 -3.00 7.93
C VAL A 611 14.67 -2.79 9.15
N TYR A 612 13.91 -1.69 9.12
CA TYR A 612 13.00 -1.26 10.16
C TYR A 612 11.58 -1.27 9.58
N ILE A 613 10.65 -1.97 10.24
CA ILE A 613 9.29 -2.11 9.74
C ILE A 613 8.32 -1.75 10.86
N VAL A 614 7.57 -0.67 10.69
CA VAL A 614 6.48 -0.25 11.58
C VAL A 614 5.15 -0.68 10.98
N ILE A 615 4.39 -1.47 11.74
CA ILE A 615 3.07 -1.99 11.38
C ILE A 615 2.10 -1.72 12.52
N PRO A 616 0.78 -1.71 12.29
CA PRO A 616 -0.15 -1.57 13.40
C PRO A 616 -0.02 -2.78 14.33
N MET A 617 -0.35 -2.59 15.61
CA MET A 617 -0.30 -3.66 16.61
C MET A 617 -1.12 -4.88 16.13
N PHE A 618 -2.31 -4.59 15.61
CA PHE A 618 -3.16 -5.48 14.83
C PHE A 618 -3.91 -4.67 13.75
N PRO A 619 -4.36 -5.30 12.66
CA PRO A 619 -5.23 -4.65 11.67
C PRO A 619 -6.50 -4.10 12.32
N GLU A 620 -6.94 -2.92 11.89
CA GLU A 620 -8.20 -2.30 12.33
C GLU A 620 -9.39 -3.26 12.21
N GLY A 621 -10.26 -3.18 13.21
CA GLY A 621 -11.32 -4.15 13.44
C GLY A 621 -11.10 -4.91 14.75
N ILE A 622 -12.11 -5.71 15.13
CA ILE A 622 -12.08 -6.45 16.40
C ILE A 622 -10.93 -7.47 16.37
N PRO A 623 -9.94 -7.44 17.29
CA PRO A 623 -8.75 -8.29 17.22
C PRO A 623 -9.02 -9.79 17.32
N THR A 624 -10.15 -10.18 17.93
CA THR A 624 -10.61 -11.57 18.05
C THR A 624 -11.40 -12.06 16.83
N SER A 625 -11.72 -11.18 15.87
CA SER A 625 -12.46 -11.54 14.67
C SER A 625 -11.69 -12.50 13.76
N GLY A 626 -12.43 -13.33 13.01
CA GLY A 626 -11.81 -14.29 12.08
C GLY A 626 -10.98 -13.66 10.97
N SER A 627 -11.31 -12.43 10.54
CA SER A 627 -10.54 -11.67 9.54
C SER A 627 -9.22 -11.16 10.14
N CYS A 628 -9.27 -10.46 11.27
CA CYS A 628 -8.08 -9.93 11.94
C CYS A 628 -7.12 -11.08 12.32
N GLN A 629 -7.65 -12.16 12.90
CA GLN A 629 -6.84 -13.34 13.25
C GLN A 629 -6.21 -14.03 12.03
N ALA A 630 -6.91 -14.11 10.89
CA ALA A 630 -6.35 -14.68 9.67
C ALA A 630 -5.21 -13.82 9.09
N ILE A 631 -5.37 -12.49 9.12
CA ILE A 631 -4.34 -11.55 8.64
C ILE A 631 -3.10 -11.66 9.53
N LEU A 632 -3.27 -11.64 10.86
CA LEU A 632 -2.18 -11.82 11.82
C LEU A 632 -1.44 -13.16 11.62
N TYR A 633 -2.17 -14.22 11.27
CA TYR A 633 -1.59 -15.52 10.95
C TYR A 633 -0.65 -15.46 9.73
N TYR A 634 -1.11 -14.85 8.63
CA TYR A 634 -0.28 -14.69 7.43
C TYR A 634 0.89 -13.71 7.64
N GLN A 635 0.69 -12.68 8.47
CA GLN A 635 1.77 -11.78 8.91
C GLN A 635 2.83 -12.56 9.69
N ALA A 636 2.43 -13.43 10.63
CA ALA A 636 3.35 -14.27 11.39
C ALA A 636 4.12 -15.27 10.50
N LYS A 637 3.46 -15.91 9.53
CA LYS A 637 4.11 -16.79 8.55
C LYS A 637 5.15 -16.05 7.70
N THR A 638 4.82 -14.84 7.29
CA THR A 638 5.72 -13.97 6.52
C THR A 638 6.96 -13.61 7.35
N ARG A 639 6.78 -13.14 8.60
CA ARG A 639 7.89 -12.82 9.51
C ARG A 639 8.78 -14.04 9.77
N GLN A 640 8.19 -15.21 10.04
CA GLN A 640 8.95 -16.44 10.26
C GLN A 640 9.79 -16.83 9.05
N MET A 641 9.22 -16.78 7.84
CA MET A 641 9.96 -17.04 6.60
C MET A 641 11.18 -16.13 6.48
N MET A 642 11.03 -14.83 6.74
CA MET A 642 12.13 -13.88 6.67
C MET A 642 13.22 -14.17 7.71
N TYR A 643 12.84 -14.35 8.98
CA TYR A 643 13.80 -14.57 10.05
C TYR A 643 14.55 -15.90 9.90
N LYS A 644 13.90 -16.97 9.46
CA LYS A 644 14.58 -18.25 9.19
C LYS A 644 15.64 -18.12 8.10
N ARG A 645 15.36 -17.36 7.03
CA ARG A 645 16.36 -17.10 5.98
C ARG A 645 17.55 -16.29 6.49
N ILE A 646 17.28 -15.27 7.30
CA ILE A 646 18.32 -14.43 7.91
C ILE A 646 19.18 -15.27 8.87
N ALA A 647 18.56 -16.09 9.72
CA ALA A 647 19.24 -17.00 10.63
C ALA A 647 20.13 -18.00 9.87
N ALA A 648 19.63 -18.59 8.78
CA ALA A 648 20.42 -19.45 7.91
C ALA A 648 21.63 -18.71 7.30
N ALA A 649 21.45 -17.47 6.83
CA ALA A 649 22.57 -16.67 6.31
C ALA A 649 23.61 -16.32 7.39
N ILE A 650 23.19 -16.03 8.62
CA ILE A 650 24.07 -15.83 9.79
C ILE A 650 24.89 -17.09 10.06
N GLN A 651 24.24 -18.26 10.02
CA GLN A 651 24.90 -19.55 10.21
C GLN A 651 25.91 -19.83 9.09
N GLU A 652 25.52 -19.68 7.83
CA GLU A 652 26.39 -19.85 6.66
C GLU A 652 27.61 -18.92 6.70
N ALA A 653 27.45 -17.71 7.22
CA ALA A 653 28.55 -16.74 7.38
C ALA A 653 29.44 -16.98 8.61
N GLY A 654 29.16 -17.99 9.45
CA GLY A 654 29.94 -18.26 10.66
C GLY A 654 29.76 -17.21 11.77
N LEU A 655 28.60 -16.57 11.79
CA LEU A 655 28.24 -15.50 12.74
C LEU A 655 27.27 -15.95 13.84
N THR A 656 26.93 -17.24 13.90
CA THR A 656 26.10 -17.83 14.97
C THR A 656 26.63 -17.46 16.36
N GLY A 657 25.74 -16.99 17.23
CA GLY A 657 26.07 -16.54 18.59
C GLY A 657 26.80 -15.20 18.68
N LYS A 658 27.21 -14.59 17.56
CA LYS A 658 27.86 -13.27 17.52
C LYS A 658 26.89 -12.15 17.20
N VAL A 659 25.86 -12.45 16.40
CA VAL A 659 24.81 -11.52 15.98
C VAL A 659 23.44 -12.21 16.05
N SER A 660 22.39 -11.41 16.17
CA SER A 660 21.00 -11.86 16.13
C SER A 660 20.34 -11.55 14.78
N PRO A 661 19.34 -12.32 14.31
CA PRO A 661 18.48 -11.88 13.21
C PRO A 661 17.87 -10.48 13.44
N LEU A 662 17.59 -10.14 14.71
CA LEU A 662 17.07 -8.82 15.12
C LEU A 662 18.11 -7.69 14.97
N ASP A 663 19.39 -8.00 14.81
CA ASP A 663 20.40 -6.99 14.46
C ASP A 663 20.26 -6.54 13.00
N TYR A 664 19.47 -7.21 12.17
CA TYR A 664 19.28 -6.89 10.74
C TYR A 664 17.85 -6.49 10.39
N LEU A 665 16.85 -7.08 11.05
CA LEU A 665 15.43 -6.84 10.80
C LEU A 665 14.69 -6.68 12.12
N GLN A 666 14.01 -5.54 12.30
CA GLN A 666 13.13 -5.31 13.45
C GLN A 666 11.74 -4.90 12.98
N PHE A 667 10.74 -5.48 13.63
CA PHE A 667 9.35 -5.04 13.54
C PHE A 667 8.98 -4.22 14.78
N PHE A 668 8.27 -3.13 14.55
CA PHE A 668 7.74 -2.23 15.55
C PHE A 668 6.25 -2.01 15.33
N CYS A 669 5.56 -1.54 16.36
CA CYS A 669 4.24 -0.92 16.25
C CYS A 669 4.21 0.37 17.05
N LEU A 670 3.13 1.13 16.96
CA LEU A 670 2.94 2.36 17.74
C LEU A 670 1.87 2.16 18.79
N GLY A 671 2.05 2.78 19.96
CA GLY A 671 1.06 2.80 21.01
C GLY A 671 1.18 4.04 21.87
N LYS A 672 0.11 4.35 22.57
CA LYS A 672 0.08 5.44 23.54
C LYS A 672 -0.49 4.98 24.86
N ARG A 673 0.01 5.57 25.93
CA ARG A 673 -0.53 5.48 27.28
C ARG A 673 -0.50 6.85 27.94
N GLU A 674 -1.60 7.25 28.56
CA GLU A 674 -1.74 8.59 29.17
C GLU A 674 -2.01 8.45 30.68
N ALA A 675 -1.45 9.30 31.52
CA ALA A 675 -1.75 9.31 32.96
C ALA A 675 -3.13 9.92 33.26
N THR A 676 -3.68 9.67 34.45
CA THR A 676 -4.89 10.35 34.94
C THR A 676 -4.59 11.82 35.29
N GLY A 677 -5.47 12.74 34.90
CA GLY A 677 -5.38 14.16 35.28
C GLY A 677 -4.29 14.98 34.58
N THR A 678 -3.62 14.43 33.55
CA THR A 678 -2.71 15.21 32.71
C THR A 678 -3.52 15.80 31.57
N THR A 679 -3.86 17.09 31.66
CA THR A 679 -4.37 17.82 30.48
C THR A 679 -3.28 17.82 29.43
N CYS A 680 -3.52 17.19 28.27
CA CYS A 680 -2.74 17.42 27.07
C CYS A 680 -2.89 18.91 26.73
N ALA A 681 -1.92 19.72 27.17
CA ALA A 681 -1.82 21.08 26.69
C ALA A 681 -1.68 21.00 25.17
N VAL A 682 -2.65 21.57 24.46
CA VAL A 682 -2.43 22.03 23.09
C VAL A 682 -1.12 22.81 23.13
N PRO A 683 -0.12 22.52 22.27
CA PRO A 683 1.11 23.29 22.28
C PRO A 683 0.75 24.78 22.11
N GLN A 684 0.87 25.56 23.19
CA GLN A 684 1.07 26.98 23.03
C GLN A 684 2.50 27.14 22.50
N LEU A 685 2.63 27.89 21.41
CA LEU A 685 3.90 28.29 20.83
C LEU A 685 4.88 28.65 21.94
N PRO A 686 6.04 27.98 22.08
CA PRO A 686 7.04 28.42 23.04
C PRO A 686 7.50 29.81 22.64
N ASP A 687 7.46 30.73 23.60
CA ASP A 687 8.05 32.05 23.46
C ASP A 687 9.56 31.85 23.21
N THR A 688 10.03 32.30 22.04
CA THR A 688 11.39 32.07 21.53
C THR A 688 12.49 32.76 22.35
N SER A 689 12.14 33.38 23.48
CA SER A 689 13.05 34.14 24.35
C SER A 689 13.76 33.30 25.42
N ASP A 690 13.26 32.12 25.81
CA ASP A 690 13.80 31.36 26.95
C ASP A 690 14.80 30.24 26.60
N LEU A 691 15.01 29.91 25.32
CA LEU A 691 15.97 28.87 24.90
C LEU A 691 17.41 29.38 24.70
N LEU A 692 17.69 30.67 24.98
CA LEU A 692 19.01 31.29 24.75
C LEU A 692 19.85 31.51 26.02
N THR A 693 19.44 31.04 27.20
CA THR A 693 20.23 31.26 28.43
C THR A 693 20.37 30.03 29.33
N SER A 694 21.09 29.01 28.86
CA SER A 694 21.80 28.14 29.81
C SER A 694 23.17 27.73 29.25
N ASN A 695 24.20 28.43 29.73
CA ASN A 695 25.60 28.07 29.52
C ASN A 695 25.88 26.73 30.19
N VAL A 696 26.08 25.68 29.40
CA VAL A 696 26.66 24.42 29.87
C VAL A 696 28.13 24.66 30.14
N THR A 697 28.51 24.70 31.42
CA THR A 697 29.91 24.61 31.83
C THR A 697 30.44 23.21 31.56
N ASN A 698 31.47 23.12 30.72
CA ASN A 698 32.28 21.94 30.51
C ASN A 698 32.87 21.46 31.84
N ASP A 699 32.52 20.25 32.29
CA ASP A 699 33.29 19.57 33.33
C ASP A 699 33.70 18.17 32.87
N ALA A 700 35.02 18.00 32.72
CA ALA A 700 35.69 16.90 32.05
C ALA A 700 35.82 15.62 32.91
N ALA A 701 34.94 15.42 33.89
CA ALA A 701 35.02 14.29 34.82
C ALA A 701 34.10 13.09 34.45
N GLY A 702 33.15 13.27 33.53
CA GLY A 702 32.20 12.21 33.12
C GLY A 702 32.74 11.23 32.07
N LEU A 703 33.80 11.56 31.35
CA LEU A 703 34.30 10.76 30.23
C LEU A 703 35.30 9.66 30.60
N ALA A 704 35.73 9.55 31.87
CA ALA A 704 36.77 8.60 32.28
C ALA A 704 36.24 7.25 32.83
N ALA A 705 34.92 7.08 33.01
CA ALA A 705 34.35 5.85 33.57
C ALA A 705 33.92 4.82 32.50
N PHE A 706 33.92 5.18 31.21
CA PHE A 706 33.49 4.30 30.12
C PHE A 706 34.62 3.45 29.50
N ALA A 707 35.86 3.66 29.96
CA ALA A 707 37.04 2.97 29.47
C ALA A 707 37.58 2.01 30.52
N LYS A 708 36.84 0.93 30.80
CA LYS A 708 37.36 -0.35 31.35
C LYS A 708 36.25 -1.39 31.24
N GLY A 709 36.35 -2.22 30.21
CA GLY A 709 35.55 -3.43 30.10
C GLY A 709 36.05 -4.47 31.10
N GLU A 710 35.13 -5.27 31.62
CA GLU A 710 35.40 -6.62 32.12
C GLU A 710 34.07 -7.40 32.13
N ASP A 711 34.18 -8.64 31.66
CA ASP A 711 33.13 -9.58 31.29
C ASP A 711 32.33 -10.14 32.49
N GLY A 712 31.14 -10.70 32.22
CA GLY A 712 30.52 -11.66 33.14
C GLY A 712 29.02 -11.88 32.97
N TRP A 713 28.61 -12.75 32.03
CA TRP A 713 27.32 -13.44 32.06
C TRP A 713 27.50 -14.81 32.73
N VAL A 714 26.81 -15.10 33.85
CA VAL A 714 26.49 -16.48 34.30
C VAL A 714 25.18 -16.47 35.12
N ASP A 715 24.30 -17.42 34.81
CA ASP A 715 23.20 -18.04 35.59
C ASP A 715 22.26 -17.18 36.45
N MET A 716 20.97 -17.27 36.14
CA MET A 716 19.96 -17.72 37.13
C MET A 716 18.76 -18.35 36.41
N ALA A 717 18.86 -19.64 36.13
CA ALA A 717 17.72 -20.54 36.12
C ALA A 717 17.91 -21.55 37.26
N GLN A 718 16.81 -21.81 37.99
CA GLN A 718 16.53 -22.93 38.89
C GLN A 718 16.26 -22.59 40.37
N GLN A 719 15.23 -23.30 40.87
CA GLN A 719 14.72 -23.49 42.24
C GLN A 719 13.61 -22.50 42.67
N GLY A 720 12.38 -22.89 42.98
CA GLY A 720 11.75 -24.22 43.05
C GLY A 720 10.30 -24.15 43.53
N ASN A 721 9.55 -25.23 43.26
CA ASN A 721 8.33 -25.74 43.92
C ASN A 721 7.27 -24.78 44.47
N VAL A 722 6.06 -24.83 43.91
CA VAL A 722 4.86 -25.33 44.63
C VAL A 722 3.90 -25.98 43.62
N GLU A 723 3.67 -27.29 43.73
CA GLU A 723 2.51 -28.00 43.18
C GLU A 723 1.59 -28.44 44.34
N GLU A 724 0.31 -28.60 43.97
CA GLU A 724 -0.81 -29.24 44.68
C GLU A 724 -1.57 -28.47 45.78
N ALA A 725 -2.81 -28.05 45.45
CA ALA A 725 -3.99 -28.46 46.22
C ALA A 725 -5.33 -28.20 45.47
N VAL A 726 -5.88 -29.30 44.96
CA VAL A 726 -7.29 -29.76 45.05
C VAL A 726 -8.38 -29.17 44.12
N ALA A 727 -8.86 -30.07 43.26
CA ALA A 727 -10.09 -30.06 42.48
C ALA A 727 -11.36 -30.31 43.31
N ALA A 728 -12.53 -29.81 42.86
CA ALA A 728 -13.80 -30.54 42.81
C ALA A 728 -14.98 -29.70 42.22
N SER A 729 -15.50 -30.17 41.07
CA SER A 729 -16.92 -30.39 40.70
C SER A 729 -17.99 -29.27 40.80
N ALA A 730 -18.68 -28.97 39.69
CA ALA A 730 -20.12 -29.33 39.49
C ALA A 730 -20.74 -28.84 38.14
N VAL A 731 -20.95 -29.79 37.23
CA VAL A 731 -22.11 -30.12 36.37
C VAL A 731 -23.26 -29.10 36.11
N VAL A 732 -23.41 -28.66 34.82
CA VAL A 732 -24.59 -28.64 33.87
C VAL A 732 -25.84 -27.77 34.24
N PRO A 733 -26.52 -27.00 33.33
CA PRO A 733 -27.00 -27.45 32.01
C PRO A 733 -26.98 -26.53 30.77
N ASP A 734 -26.80 -27.22 29.64
CA ASP A 734 -27.50 -27.16 28.35
C ASP A 734 -28.56 -26.06 28.16
N LEU A 735 -28.30 -25.11 27.23
CA LEU A 735 -29.32 -24.26 26.61
C LEU A 735 -29.12 -24.25 25.09
N GLN A 736 -30.17 -24.68 24.42
CA GLN A 736 -30.33 -24.75 22.97
C GLN A 736 -30.16 -23.39 22.28
N PRO A 737 -29.73 -23.35 21.00
CA PRO A 737 -29.55 -22.11 20.24
C PRO A 737 -30.92 -21.52 19.86
N GLN A 738 -31.23 -20.33 20.38
CA GLN A 738 -32.31 -19.50 19.83
C GLN A 738 -31.73 -18.49 18.85
N ASN A 739 -32.09 -18.70 17.58
CA ASN A 739 -31.89 -17.78 16.46
C ASN A 739 -32.43 -16.38 16.78
N GLY A 740 -31.64 -15.36 16.46
CA GLY A 740 -32.07 -13.96 16.51
C GLY A 740 -30.88 -13.00 16.49
N LEU A 741 -30.06 -13.02 15.43
CA LEU A 741 -29.11 -11.94 15.17
C LEU A 741 -29.91 -10.66 14.88
N ALA A 742 -30.00 -9.77 15.86
CA ALA A 742 -30.52 -8.43 15.66
C ALA A 742 -29.42 -7.58 15.00
N SER A 743 -29.76 -6.94 13.88
CA SER A 743 -28.94 -5.91 13.25
C SER A 743 -28.57 -4.81 14.26
N PRO A 744 -27.40 -4.17 14.16
CA PRO A 744 -27.10 -2.97 14.94
C PRO A 744 -28.14 -1.89 14.61
N PRO A 745 -28.61 -1.09 15.59
CA PRO A 745 -29.58 -0.06 15.32
C PRO A 745 -28.93 1.06 14.51
N VAL A 746 -29.59 1.42 13.41
CA VAL A 746 -29.38 2.66 12.68
C VAL A 746 -29.56 3.82 13.65
N VAL A 747 -28.52 4.63 13.86
CA VAL A 747 -28.65 5.86 14.65
C VAL A 747 -29.47 6.85 13.82
N ASP A 748 -30.66 7.16 14.33
CA ASP A 748 -31.60 8.14 13.80
C ASP A 748 -30.99 9.57 13.88
N PRO A 749 -30.84 10.29 12.75
CA PRO A 749 -30.21 11.61 12.71
C PRO A 749 -30.94 12.70 13.52
N GLU A 750 -32.21 12.51 13.88
CA GLU A 750 -32.98 13.53 14.63
C GLU A 750 -32.60 13.63 16.13
N LYS A 751 -31.73 12.75 16.65
CA LYS A 751 -31.19 12.86 18.02
C LYS A 751 -29.89 13.65 18.15
N ALA A 752 -29.34 14.19 17.05
CA ALA A 752 -28.17 15.07 17.09
C ALA A 752 -28.44 16.43 17.78
N ALA A 753 -29.71 16.82 17.91
CA ALA A 753 -30.11 18.06 18.61
C ALA A 753 -30.10 17.95 20.14
N GLY A 754 -29.76 16.80 20.73
CA GLY A 754 -29.63 16.60 22.18
C GLY A 754 -28.21 16.76 22.74
N ALA A 755 -27.25 17.16 21.91
CA ALA A 755 -25.81 17.15 22.21
C ALA A 755 -25.35 18.14 23.30
N GLU A 756 -26.19 19.09 23.74
CA GLU A 756 -25.82 20.03 24.81
C GLU A 756 -25.95 19.44 26.23
N ALA A 757 -26.67 18.33 26.43
CA ALA A 757 -26.93 17.78 27.76
C ALA A 757 -26.05 16.58 28.14
N THR A 758 -25.21 16.07 27.24
CA THR A 758 -24.35 14.88 27.47
C THR A 758 -22.88 15.22 27.78
N ALA A 759 -22.46 16.47 27.63
CA ALA A 759 -21.07 16.90 27.87
C ALA A 759 -20.59 16.72 29.33
N ALA A 760 -21.50 16.71 30.31
CA ALA A 760 -21.15 16.72 31.73
C ALA A 760 -20.87 15.32 32.35
N ALA A 761 -21.09 14.20 31.63
CA ALA A 761 -21.00 12.85 32.19
C ALA A 761 -19.75 12.05 31.76
N ILE A 762 -18.86 12.62 30.94
CA ILE A 762 -17.82 11.86 30.20
C ILE A 762 -16.49 11.71 30.97
N TYR A 763 -16.32 12.35 32.13
CA TYR A 763 -15.03 12.42 32.83
C TYR A 763 -15.08 11.80 34.22
N GLY A 764 -14.84 10.50 34.30
CA GLY A 764 -14.62 9.82 35.57
C GLY A 764 -14.19 8.37 35.37
N THR A 765 -13.10 7.96 36.03
CA THR A 765 -12.62 6.57 36.09
C THR A 765 -13.51 5.64 36.90
N ASP A 766 -14.53 6.18 37.57
CA ASP A 766 -15.10 5.52 38.74
C ASP A 766 -16.22 4.50 38.41
N ASP A 767 -16.58 4.37 37.12
CA ASP A 767 -17.58 3.40 36.62
C ASP A 767 -17.23 2.97 35.17
N VAL A 768 -16.19 2.16 34.97
CA VAL A 768 -15.85 1.57 33.64
C VAL A 768 -16.26 0.10 33.60
N ASN A 769 -16.92 -0.33 32.53
CA ASN A 769 -17.33 -1.73 32.37
C ASN A 769 -16.13 -2.62 31.97
N LEU A 770 -15.40 -3.16 32.94
CA LEU A 770 -14.23 -4.03 32.72
C LEU A 770 -14.55 -5.35 31.98
N ALA A 771 -15.83 -5.71 31.81
CA ALA A 771 -16.22 -6.85 30.99
C ALA A 771 -15.98 -6.59 29.49
N THR A 772 -16.05 -5.33 29.05
CA THR A 772 -15.83 -4.96 27.64
C THR A 772 -14.36 -4.67 27.34
N ALA A 773 -13.97 -4.84 26.08
CA ALA A 773 -12.62 -4.50 25.63
C ALA A 773 -12.32 -3.00 25.79
N GLN A 774 -13.29 -2.14 25.44
CA GLN A 774 -13.20 -0.70 25.59
C GLN A 774 -13.02 -0.29 27.06
N GLY A 775 -13.80 -0.86 27.99
CA GLY A 775 -13.70 -0.55 29.41
C GLY A 775 -12.35 -0.91 30.00
N ARG A 776 -11.74 -2.04 29.57
CA ARG A 776 -10.37 -2.42 29.97
C ARG A 776 -9.33 -1.46 29.41
N ALA A 777 -9.40 -1.11 28.13
CA ALA A 777 -8.48 -0.16 27.51
C ALA A 777 -8.57 1.24 28.15
N CYS A 778 -9.80 1.69 28.46
CA CYS A 778 -10.07 2.93 29.18
C CYS A 778 -9.47 2.92 30.59
N ALA A 779 -9.66 1.83 31.35
CA ALA A 779 -9.08 1.66 32.69
C ALA A 779 -7.54 1.65 32.66
N ALA A 780 -6.95 0.97 31.67
CA ALA A 780 -5.50 0.89 31.49
C ALA A 780 -4.90 2.18 30.90
N ARG A 781 -5.75 3.08 30.39
CA ARG A 781 -5.43 4.33 29.68
C ARG A 781 -4.45 4.17 28.53
N ARG A 782 -4.58 3.08 27.78
CA ARG A 782 -3.71 2.76 26.65
C ARG A 782 -4.51 2.34 25.43
N PHE A 783 -3.94 2.60 24.25
CA PHE A 783 -4.42 2.06 22.99
C PHE A 783 -3.28 2.07 21.97
N MET A 784 -3.41 1.29 20.89
CA MET A 784 -2.46 1.40 19.78
C MET A 784 -2.63 2.77 19.10
N ILE A 785 -1.55 3.28 18.50
CA ILE A 785 -1.68 4.30 17.47
C ILE A 785 -1.74 3.52 16.16
N TYR A 786 -2.83 3.68 15.41
CA TYR A 786 -3.04 2.89 14.21
C TYR A 786 -2.14 3.37 13.08
N VAL A 787 -1.23 2.51 12.66
CA VAL A 787 -0.33 2.77 11.53
C VAL A 787 -1.08 2.45 10.26
N HIS A 788 -1.66 3.48 9.65
CA HIS A 788 -2.30 3.39 8.34
C HIS A 788 -1.36 3.80 7.20
N SER A 789 -0.13 4.24 7.49
CA SER A 789 0.90 4.57 6.51
C SER A 789 1.09 3.50 5.43
N LYS A 790 1.55 3.93 4.25
CA LYS A 790 2.11 3.06 3.18
C LYS A 790 3.37 3.72 2.61
N LEU A 791 4.43 3.67 3.41
CA LEU A 791 5.69 4.37 3.20
C LEU A 791 6.85 3.36 3.09
N MET A 792 7.80 3.67 2.20
CA MET A 792 9.13 3.09 2.23
C MET A 792 10.19 4.18 1.96
N ILE A 793 11.17 4.29 2.84
CA ILE A 793 12.36 5.13 2.69
C ILE A 793 13.56 4.21 2.43
N VAL A 794 14.36 4.56 1.42
CA VAL A 794 15.57 3.84 1.03
C VAL A 794 16.77 4.76 1.15
N ASP A 795 17.72 4.39 2.02
CA ASP A 795 19.03 5.03 2.16
C ASP A 795 18.99 6.57 2.35
N ASP A 796 17.95 7.13 2.97
CA ASP A 796 17.72 8.59 3.10
C ASP A 796 17.71 9.37 1.76
N GLU A 797 17.65 8.65 0.63
CA GLU A 797 17.74 9.18 -0.73
C GLU A 797 16.37 9.17 -1.42
N TYR A 798 15.61 8.09 -1.25
CA TYR A 798 14.39 7.82 -2.00
C TYR A 798 13.23 7.55 -1.05
N VAL A 799 12.05 8.06 -1.42
CA VAL A 799 10.80 7.82 -0.71
C VAL A 799 9.73 7.27 -1.65
N LEU A 800 9.01 6.23 -1.23
CA LEU A 800 7.82 5.70 -1.89
C LEU A 800 6.62 5.94 -0.96
N VAL A 801 5.63 6.69 -1.43
CA VAL A 801 4.40 7.05 -0.67
C VAL A 801 3.18 6.76 -1.53
N GLY A 802 2.14 6.16 -0.96
CA GLY A 802 0.90 5.92 -1.69
C GLY A 802 -0.20 5.28 -0.86
N SER A 803 -1.10 4.56 -1.53
CA SER A 803 -2.22 3.85 -0.94
C SER A 803 -1.99 2.34 -0.77
N ALA A 804 -0.95 1.80 -1.40
CA ALA A 804 -0.73 0.36 -1.54
C ALA A 804 -0.08 -0.28 -0.30
N ASN A 805 -0.81 -1.21 0.29
CA ASN A 805 -0.33 -2.03 1.39
C ASN A 805 0.67 -3.12 0.94
N ILE A 806 1.50 -3.63 1.85
CA ILE A 806 2.31 -4.82 1.58
C ILE A 806 1.46 -6.06 1.86
N ASN A 807 0.54 -6.32 0.93
CA ASN A 807 -0.28 -7.50 0.82
C ASN A 807 -0.56 -7.79 -0.66
N GLN A 808 -1.11 -8.95 -0.96
CA GLN A 808 -1.52 -9.30 -2.31
C GLN A 808 -2.67 -8.43 -2.80
N ARG A 809 -3.65 -8.08 -1.96
CA ARG A 809 -4.75 -7.16 -2.33
C ARG A 809 -4.28 -5.89 -3.05
N SER A 810 -3.23 -5.24 -2.56
CA SER A 810 -2.70 -3.99 -3.11
C SER A 810 -1.61 -4.19 -4.18
N LEU A 811 -0.88 -5.31 -4.17
CA LEU A 811 0.28 -5.53 -5.06
C LEU A 811 0.01 -6.45 -6.26
N ASP A 812 -1.19 -7.02 -6.38
CA ASP A 812 -1.53 -8.00 -7.42
C ASP A 812 -1.72 -7.42 -8.83
N GLY A 813 -2.29 -6.22 -8.93
CA GLY A 813 -2.70 -5.59 -10.19
C GLY A 813 -4.18 -5.76 -10.49
N THR A 814 -4.78 -6.91 -10.13
CA THR A 814 -6.17 -7.25 -10.51
C THR A 814 -7.16 -7.23 -9.34
N ARG A 815 -6.68 -6.98 -8.13
CA ARG A 815 -7.48 -6.89 -6.89
C ARG A 815 -7.92 -5.44 -6.66
N ASP A 816 -7.41 -4.77 -5.63
CA ASP A 816 -7.72 -3.37 -5.37
C ASP A 816 -6.96 -2.46 -6.33
N SER A 817 -7.54 -1.31 -6.66
CA SER A 817 -6.81 -0.30 -7.41
C SER A 817 -6.04 0.63 -6.46
N GLU A 818 -4.75 0.82 -6.71
CA GLU A 818 -3.85 1.61 -5.86
C GLU A 818 -3.05 2.64 -6.68
N ILE A 819 -2.46 3.61 -5.98
CA ILE A 819 -1.58 4.64 -6.55
C ILE A 819 -0.44 4.93 -5.57
N ALA A 820 0.76 5.16 -6.08
CA ALA A 820 1.91 5.57 -5.30
C ALA A 820 2.85 6.44 -6.13
N ILE A 821 3.57 7.35 -5.49
CA ILE A 821 4.71 8.04 -6.06
C ILE A 821 6.00 7.49 -5.47
N GLY A 822 7.03 7.42 -6.29
CA GLY A 822 8.41 7.34 -5.81
C GLY A 822 9.16 8.61 -6.17
N ALA A 823 9.90 9.17 -5.21
CA ALA A 823 10.53 10.47 -5.34
C ALA A 823 11.93 10.48 -4.72
N HIS A 824 12.84 11.24 -5.33
CA HIS A 824 14.15 11.55 -4.77
C HIS A 824 14.64 12.92 -5.22
N GLN A 825 15.57 13.51 -4.47
CA GLN A 825 16.25 14.74 -4.85
C GLN A 825 17.60 14.37 -5.50
N PRO A 826 17.82 14.60 -6.81
CA PRO A 826 19.05 14.17 -7.48
C PRO A 826 20.34 14.70 -6.86
N ALA A 827 20.29 15.91 -6.28
CA ALA A 827 21.42 16.54 -5.59
C ALA A 827 21.72 15.93 -4.20
N HIS A 828 20.84 15.09 -3.67
CA HIS A 828 20.94 14.43 -2.37
C HIS A 828 20.86 12.92 -2.54
N SER A 829 21.86 12.36 -3.24
CA SER A 829 21.94 10.95 -3.58
C SER A 829 23.15 10.26 -2.94
N MET A 830 23.08 8.94 -2.74
CA MET A 830 24.21 8.13 -2.29
C MET A 830 25.42 8.28 -3.22
N ALA A 831 25.21 8.51 -4.52
CA ALA A 831 26.29 8.73 -5.49
C ALA A 831 27.09 10.03 -5.23
N GLY A 832 26.44 11.07 -4.71
CA GLY A 832 27.07 12.37 -4.42
C GLY A 832 27.73 12.47 -3.05
N HIS A 833 27.45 11.55 -2.13
CA HIS A 833 27.86 11.63 -0.71
C HIS A 833 28.84 10.54 -0.25
N GLY A 834 29.31 9.67 -1.15
CA GLY A 834 30.28 8.62 -0.83
C GLY A 834 29.73 7.62 0.18
N ASP A 835 30.40 7.47 1.32
CA ASP A 835 29.96 6.57 2.40
C ASP A 835 28.90 7.17 3.34
N ALA A 836 28.68 8.49 3.30
CA ALA A 836 27.70 9.17 4.15
C ALA A 836 26.28 9.14 3.55
N LEU A 837 25.26 9.09 4.42
CA LEU A 837 23.87 9.21 4.01
C LEU A 837 23.55 10.62 3.49
N PRO A 838 22.65 10.75 2.49
CA PRO A 838 22.16 12.03 2.04
C PRO A 838 21.45 12.79 3.17
N ARG A 839 21.47 14.12 3.09
CA ARG A 839 20.85 15.01 4.09
C ARG A 839 19.83 15.97 3.45
N GLY A 840 19.11 15.46 2.44
CA GLY A 840 18.00 16.17 1.80
C GLY A 840 16.69 16.07 2.59
N GLN A 841 15.59 16.44 1.97
CA GLN A 841 14.24 16.41 2.53
C GLN A 841 13.79 15.00 2.95
N VAL A 842 14.20 13.95 2.23
CA VAL A 842 13.90 12.55 2.62
C VAL A 842 14.52 12.22 3.98
N ALA A 843 15.78 12.61 4.19
CA ALA A 843 16.48 12.42 5.46
C ALA A 843 15.89 13.27 6.60
N GLY A 844 15.41 14.47 6.27
CA GLY A 844 14.67 15.33 7.19
C GLY A 844 13.36 14.70 7.63
N PHE A 845 12.57 14.20 6.67
CA PHE A 845 11.29 13.55 6.90
C PHE A 845 11.43 12.28 7.75
N ARG A 846 12.41 11.41 7.46
CA ARG A 846 12.72 10.23 8.29
C ARG A 846 13.07 10.61 9.73
N LYS A 847 13.69 11.78 9.94
CA LYS A 847 14.09 12.29 11.26
C LYS A 847 12.88 12.84 12.00
N ALA A 848 11.97 13.53 11.30
CA ALA A 848 10.71 14.00 11.85
C ALA A 848 9.83 12.83 12.32
N LEU A 849 9.69 11.78 11.52
CA LEU A 849 8.99 10.54 11.92
C LEU A 849 9.62 9.91 13.16
N TRP A 850 10.96 9.81 13.23
CA TRP A 850 11.61 9.25 14.41
C TRP A 850 11.53 10.17 15.64
N LEU A 851 11.47 11.49 15.44
CA LEU A 851 11.20 12.45 16.51
C LEU A 851 9.79 12.25 17.08
N GLU A 852 8.78 12.08 16.23
CA GLU A 852 7.41 11.72 16.64
C GLU A 852 7.41 10.39 17.42
N HIS A 853 7.98 9.35 16.83
CA HIS A 853 7.91 7.99 17.38
C HIS A 853 8.69 7.83 18.70
N LEU A 854 9.73 8.63 18.92
CA LEU A 854 10.59 8.53 20.12
C LEU A 854 10.40 9.68 21.11
N GLY A 855 9.71 10.76 20.70
CA GLY A 855 9.60 12.02 21.43
C GLY A 855 10.90 12.84 21.50
N ARG A 856 12.00 12.37 20.89
CA ARG A 856 13.30 13.05 20.85
C ARG A 856 14.22 12.49 19.77
N LEU A 857 15.18 13.29 19.33
CA LEU A 857 16.31 12.84 18.50
C LEU A 857 17.47 12.38 19.38
N LEU A 858 18.18 11.34 18.92
CA LEU A 858 19.33 10.77 19.60
C LEU A 858 20.55 10.72 18.66
N PRO A 859 21.79 10.90 19.13
CA PRO A 859 22.97 10.73 18.29
C PRO A 859 23.09 9.32 17.68
N GLU A 860 22.64 8.30 18.40
CA GLU A 860 22.72 6.88 18.00
C GLU A 860 21.80 6.54 16.82
N ILE A 861 20.80 7.37 16.53
CA ILE A 861 19.82 7.14 15.47
C ILE A 861 20.11 7.95 14.19
N GLU A 862 21.27 8.62 14.14
CA GLU A 862 21.70 9.43 13.00
C GLU A 862 22.07 8.58 11.77
N ASP A 863 22.63 7.38 11.98
CA ASP A 863 22.94 6.41 10.92
C ASP A 863 22.11 5.13 11.10
N PRO A 864 20.98 5.00 10.39
CA PRO A 864 20.15 3.80 10.44
C PRO A 864 20.84 2.52 9.99
N SER A 865 21.99 2.57 9.32
CA SER A 865 22.73 1.36 8.93
C SER A 865 23.58 0.77 10.06
N ASP A 866 23.83 1.54 11.13
CA ASP A 866 24.58 1.10 12.29
C ASP A 866 23.76 0.13 13.16
N VAL A 867 24.39 -0.95 13.62
CA VAL A 867 23.79 -1.86 14.60
C VAL A 867 23.43 -1.17 15.92
N ARG A 868 24.17 -0.12 16.30
CA ARG A 868 23.89 0.69 17.49
C ARG A 868 22.56 1.43 17.38
N CYS A 869 22.22 1.92 16.19
CA CYS A 869 20.90 2.49 15.90
C CYS A 869 19.81 1.43 16.13
N MET A 870 19.93 0.27 15.47
CA MET A 870 18.99 -0.84 15.59
C MET A 870 18.76 -1.28 17.04
N ARG A 871 19.85 -1.51 17.78
CA ARG A 871 19.78 -1.95 19.19
C ARG A 871 19.23 -0.85 20.11
N THR A 872 19.48 0.42 19.81
CA THR A 872 18.91 1.54 20.57
C THR A 872 17.40 1.60 20.39
N LEU A 873 16.90 1.56 19.15
CA LEU A 873 15.47 1.54 18.87
C LEU A 873 14.79 0.30 19.47
N ALA A 874 15.40 -0.88 19.34
CA ALA A 874 14.91 -2.11 19.94
C ALA A 874 14.80 -1.99 21.47
N ARG A 875 15.81 -1.44 22.14
CA ARG A 875 15.81 -1.26 23.60
C ARG A 875 14.72 -0.27 24.03
N LEU A 876 14.64 0.90 23.40
CA LEU A 876 13.62 1.91 23.74
C LEU A 876 12.21 1.37 23.50
N GLY A 877 11.99 0.66 22.39
CA GLY A 877 10.72 0.02 22.09
C GLY A 877 10.36 -1.11 23.05
N ALA A 878 11.34 -1.86 23.57
CA ALA A 878 11.12 -2.88 24.59
C ALA A 878 10.79 -2.26 25.96
N GLU A 879 11.46 -1.18 26.35
CA GLU A 879 11.13 -0.40 27.55
C GLU A 879 9.72 0.19 27.46
N ASN A 880 9.34 0.74 26.30
CA ASN A 880 7.97 1.19 26.06
C ASN A 880 6.97 0.04 26.06
N TRP A 881 7.27 -1.12 25.46
CA TRP A 881 6.37 -2.29 25.49
C TRP A 881 6.13 -2.76 26.92
N ALA A 882 7.18 -2.82 27.75
CA ALA A 882 7.06 -3.19 29.16
C ALA A 882 6.14 -2.21 29.92
N ALA A 883 6.28 -0.90 29.70
CA ALA A 883 5.40 0.11 30.27
C ALA A 883 3.98 0.05 29.67
N TYR A 884 3.84 -0.24 28.38
CA TYR A 884 2.57 -0.34 27.67
C TYR A 884 1.77 -1.53 28.18
N ALA A 885 2.36 -2.73 28.24
CA ALA A 885 1.72 -3.96 28.66
C ALA A 885 1.60 -4.11 30.19
N GLY A 886 2.45 -3.43 30.96
CA GLY A 886 2.50 -3.49 32.41
C GLY A 886 1.22 -3.00 33.12
N PRO A 887 1.07 -3.34 34.41
CA PRO A 887 -0.12 -3.00 35.19
C PRO A 887 -0.21 -1.49 35.52
N ASP A 888 0.93 -0.82 35.63
CA ASP A 888 1.01 0.57 36.10
C ASP A 888 0.54 1.57 35.04
N CYS A 889 -0.43 2.42 35.39
CA CYS A 889 -0.99 3.44 34.51
C CYS A 889 -0.08 4.68 34.42
N VAL A 890 1.07 4.52 33.76
CA VAL A 890 2.08 5.58 33.55
C VAL A 890 2.25 5.89 32.06
N PRO A 891 2.63 7.13 31.68
CA PRO A 891 3.00 7.42 30.30
C PRO A 891 4.18 6.57 29.84
N LEU A 892 4.28 6.34 28.53
CA LEU A 892 5.41 5.62 27.96
C LEU A 892 6.71 6.41 28.17
N PRO A 893 7.82 5.76 28.53
CA PRO A 893 9.07 6.46 28.83
C PRO A 893 9.73 7.11 27.60
N HIS A 894 9.47 6.62 26.38
CA HIS A 894 10.18 7.05 25.15
C HIS A 894 9.25 7.20 23.93
N GLY A 895 8.31 8.15 23.96
CA GLY A 895 7.42 8.39 22.81
C GLY A 895 6.45 7.23 22.56
N HIS A 896 6.22 6.89 21.29
CA HIS A 896 5.17 5.97 20.83
C HIS A 896 5.68 4.62 20.33
N LEU A 897 6.97 4.49 19.99
CA LEU A 897 7.52 3.30 19.36
C LEU A 897 7.53 2.11 20.33
N LEU A 898 6.90 1.01 19.94
CA LEU A 898 6.91 -0.27 20.64
C LEU A 898 7.64 -1.29 19.77
N VAL A 899 8.45 -2.17 20.38
CA VAL A 899 8.80 -3.40 19.67
C VAL A 899 7.53 -4.18 19.37
N TYR A 900 7.42 -4.77 18.19
CA TYR A 900 6.29 -5.63 17.90
C TYR A 900 6.31 -6.82 18.87
N PRO A 901 5.16 -7.27 19.42
CA PRO A 901 5.14 -8.20 20.54
C PRO A 901 5.41 -9.67 20.16
N ASN A 902 6.47 -9.91 19.39
CA ASN A 902 7.00 -11.22 19.08
C ASN A 902 8.45 -11.38 19.56
N TRP A 903 8.81 -12.63 19.85
CA TRP A 903 10.18 -13.05 20.09
C TRP A 903 10.72 -13.81 18.88
N VAL A 904 12.03 -13.69 18.64
CA VAL A 904 12.75 -14.38 17.57
C VAL A 904 13.98 -15.04 18.15
N ASP A 905 14.08 -16.35 18.01
CA ASP A 905 15.25 -17.10 18.46
C ASP A 905 16.40 -17.10 17.41
N SER A 906 17.52 -17.76 17.75
CA SER A 906 18.68 -17.87 16.87
C SER A 906 18.44 -18.68 15.59
N GLU A 907 17.36 -19.46 15.53
CA GLU A 907 16.96 -20.25 14.35
C GLU A 907 15.93 -19.51 13.49
N GLY A 908 15.47 -18.33 13.95
CA GLY A 908 14.47 -17.51 13.27
C GLY A 908 13.04 -17.96 13.51
N ASN A 909 12.77 -18.78 14.53
CA ASN A 909 11.41 -19.13 14.92
C ASN A 909 10.76 -17.92 15.58
N VAL A 910 9.49 -17.67 15.24
CA VAL A 910 8.72 -16.52 15.75
C VAL A 910 7.70 -17.01 16.76
N THR A 911 7.81 -16.53 18.00
CA THR A 911 6.84 -16.78 19.08
C THR A 911 6.26 -15.47 19.60
N ALA A 912 5.26 -15.52 20.47
CA ALA A 912 4.83 -14.33 21.19
C ALA A 912 5.95 -13.86 22.16
N LEU A 913 5.97 -12.57 22.50
CA LEU A 913 6.96 -11.99 23.39
C LEU A 913 6.63 -12.32 24.86
N GLY A 914 7.49 -13.10 25.52
CA GLY A 914 7.26 -13.55 26.90
C GLY A 914 6.00 -14.42 27.01
N ASP A 915 5.21 -14.22 28.06
CA ASP A 915 3.94 -14.91 28.29
C ASP A 915 2.73 -14.19 27.65
N CYS A 916 2.96 -13.16 26.83
CA CYS A 916 1.89 -12.37 26.21
C CYS A 916 1.34 -13.07 24.95
N GLU A 917 0.47 -14.07 25.10
CA GLU A 917 -0.15 -14.75 23.95
C GLU A 917 -1.18 -13.87 23.20
N GLU A 918 -1.80 -12.92 23.90
CA GLU A 918 -2.86 -12.05 23.39
C GLU A 918 -2.53 -10.57 23.55
N PHE A 919 -3.17 -9.71 22.73
CA PHE A 919 -3.01 -8.27 22.88
C PHE A 919 -3.63 -7.76 24.20
N PRO A 920 -2.97 -6.79 24.87
CA PRO A 920 -3.51 -6.22 26.10
C PRO A 920 -4.92 -5.63 25.89
N ASP A 921 -5.81 -5.85 26.86
CA ASP A 921 -7.19 -5.35 26.95
C ASP A 921 -8.18 -5.90 25.89
N LEU A 922 -7.81 -5.90 24.62
CA LEU A 922 -8.68 -6.29 23.50
C LEU A 922 -8.64 -7.79 23.20
N ARG A 923 -7.66 -8.52 23.77
CA ARG A 923 -7.41 -9.95 23.49
C ARG A 923 -7.03 -10.19 22.02
N GLY A 924 -7.26 -11.41 21.53
CA GLY A 924 -6.87 -11.82 20.19
C GLY A 924 -5.41 -12.24 20.19
N ARG A 925 -5.12 -13.39 19.57
CA ARG A 925 -3.78 -13.96 19.58
C ARG A 925 -2.84 -13.11 18.73
N ILE A 926 -1.66 -12.81 19.26
CA ILE A 926 -0.64 -11.99 18.59
C ILE A 926 -0.15 -12.65 17.29
N LEU A 927 -0.01 -13.98 17.29
CA LEU A 927 0.38 -14.74 16.10
C LEU A 927 -0.80 -15.06 15.16
N GLY A 928 -2.01 -14.63 15.51
CA GLY A 928 -3.21 -14.90 14.75
C GLY A 928 -3.65 -16.37 14.77
N THR A 929 -4.72 -16.65 14.04
CA THR A 929 -5.26 -17.99 13.84
C THR A 929 -5.73 -18.14 12.40
N LYS A 930 -5.35 -19.22 11.74
CA LYS A 930 -5.81 -19.53 10.38
C LYS A 930 -7.34 -19.66 10.36
N SER A 931 -8.00 -18.94 9.46
CA SER A 931 -9.45 -19.08 9.27
C SER A 931 -9.78 -20.35 8.51
N MET A 932 -10.82 -21.07 8.98
CA MET A 932 -11.39 -22.23 8.29
C MET A 932 -12.58 -21.85 7.38
N VAL A 933 -13.04 -20.60 7.46
CA VAL A 933 -14.26 -20.13 6.78
C VAL A 933 -13.92 -19.06 5.74
N LEU A 934 -13.01 -18.13 6.07
CA LEU A 934 -12.61 -17.06 5.16
C LEU A 934 -11.57 -17.58 4.17
N PRO A 935 -11.82 -17.51 2.85
CA PRO A 935 -10.82 -17.87 1.87
C PRO A 935 -9.62 -16.89 1.92
N PRO A 936 -8.38 -17.37 1.73
CA PRO A 936 -7.20 -16.51 1.86
C PRO A 936 -7.22 -15.29 0.93
N ILE A 937 -7.82 -15.40 -0.26
CA ILE A 937 -7.93 -14.29 -1.22
C ILE A 937 -8.54 -13.00 -0.64
N LEU A 938 -9.33 -13.10 0.44
CA LEU A 938 -9.92 -11.95 1.13
C LEU A 938 -9.03 -11.33 2.20
N THR A 939 -8.12 -12.13 2.74
CA THR A 939 -7.28 -11.82 3.91
C THR A 939 -5.78 -11.79 3.55
N THR A 940 -5.48 -11.78 2.24
CA THR A 940 -4.11 -11.79 1.70
C THR A 940 -3.82 -10.65 0.76
#